data_AF-A0A7X3HJ70-F1
#
_entry.id   AF-A0A7X3HJ70-F1
#
_cell.length_a   1.000
_cell.length_b   1.000
_cell.length_c   1.000
_cell.angle_alpha   90.00
_cell.angle_beta   90.00
_cell.angle_gamma   90.00
#
_symmetry.space_group_name_H-M   'P 1'
#
loop_
_entity.id
_entity.type
_entity.pdbx_description
1 polymer ?
#
loop_
_entity_poly.entity_id
_entity_poly.type
_entity_poly.pdbx_seq_one_letter_code
_entity_poly.pdbx_strand_id
1 'polypeptide(L)'
;MQSRNFEFLRDARADLAALGGFAEHYAFNDPAGALAKLRLFTERVVDLVYEAFRLPKPYQANLNDLLNEDAFRTQVPAVVQTKLHALRMHGNKAVHANQGTTPTALAMVQEAFDIARWVFVTFDGGLVSSIHAFVLPTPPADAKKLEKDRQRLLAQIAEQEQQMQAILLQLEQAKVQQVAVARSAEELQQLVASGCAAANQLAFDEATTRQRLIDAMLVAARWKVGQSGASTDEVGQEVEIPQPQSKSGIGYADYVLWGDDGKPLAVVEAKRTAKDADAGRTQAKLYADGLEQKYGQRPVILYTNGFDIYIWDDAQNQTPRRLFGFYSKESLQYLIFQRNEKLPLDSLAPKSEIAGRMYQIETIKRIGERFSLGYRKSLVVLATGTGKTRVAVSLCELLSRARWAKRILFLCDRRELRKQADDVFKEYLPGEPRIHINANTAGDVTNRIYLATYPAMMQCYEMFDVGYFDLIIADESHRSIYNRYRDLFLYFDALQLGLTATPVQFIARNTFKLFACEDGDPTSYFGYQEAIGHVPPYLVPFEVYTHTTEFLRRGIKYNQLSKDQREQLENDEVDAQSIAYDDTDVDRIVFNKDTNRAILRNLMERGLRDATGSHPGKSIVFARNHNHAVLLAELFDEMYPQYGGNFCRVIDNYDTRAEQLIDDFKDPKNALTIAISVDMLDTGIDVPEVVNLVFAKPVKSYVKFWQMIGRGTRLCADLYGPGLDKTKFQIFDHWGNFTYFEESYREANPSTSKSLVQKLFESRLLLADLALDAAKPDAFDLAVSLMRADIAALPETTIAVREKWREVREVQLPGVMQALSAATRSLLLKDVAPLMQWRDTRGWEYAYQLDLLIARMQCELLKKSSVFNDLRDDLIALVAQLPINVNAVRDKLDTIDKVRSGEFWKLTVDQTDVAALEVVREELRGIMRHRVIGPTVGGKPRVLDITEDASKFEFGRHMPKLEGTELVTYRQRVEQVLTGLFETNPTLRKIRRSESVTESDLTALVSLVLTHHPDVNLAWLTEFYPDTAGDLAAAIRTIVGLEPEVVAERFSEFFVRHPQLSAKQQRFMALLQNHIAKFGVVTLDKLYDAPFTQVSPDGPDGVFDDAAVEELIAVIHRFRPDSDQTANP
;
A
#
# COMPACT_ATOMS: atom_id res chain seq x y z
N MET A 1 11.62 32.98 48.36
CA MET A 1 12.37 33.55 47.22
C MET A 1 11.41 34.38 46.38
N GLN A 2 11.71 35.67 46.15
CA GLN A 2 10.85 36.55 45.35
C GLN A 2 11.20 36.36 43.87
N SER A 3 10.19 36.04 43.05
CA SER A 3 10.34 35.83 41.61
C SER A 3 10.31 37.18 40.89
N ARG A 4 10.94 37.28 39.72
CA ARG A 4 10.80 38.47 38.88
C ARG A 4 9.55 38.38 38.03
N ASN A 5 9.33 37.26 37.34
CA ASN A 5 8.19 37.13 36.45
C ASN A 5 6.94 36.61 37.15
N PHE A 6 7.03 35.70 38.11
CA PHE A 6 5.86 35.01 38.67
C PHE A 6 5.29 35.63 39.96
N GLU A 7 5.81 36.78 40.41
CA GLU A 7 5.41 37.35 41.71
C GLU A 7 3.95 37.80 41.76
N PHE A 8 3.36 38.15 40.61
CA PHE A 8 1.93 38.51 40.53
C PHE A 8 0.99 37.35 40.92
N LEU A 9 1.49 36.10 40.90
CA LEU A 9 0.75 34.94 41.38
C LEU A 9 0.85 34.75 42.90
N ARG A 10 1.75 35.43 43.62
CA ARG A 10 2.10 35.11 45.02
C ARG A 10 0.90 35.16 45.96
N ASP A 11 0.04 36.16 45.80
CA ASP A 11 -1.10 36.41 46.69
C ASP A 11 -2.21 35.35 46.54
N ALA A 12 -2.45 34.87 45.32
CA ALA A 12 -3.49 33.88 45.03
C ALA A 12 -2.96 32.43 44.97
N ARG A 13 -1.71 32.25 44.55
CA ARG A 13 -1.06 30.98 44.17
C ARG A 13 0.43 31.00 44.54
N ALA A 14 0.70 31.06 45.84
CA ALA A 14 2.07 31.13 46.37
C ALA A 14 2.97 29.96 45.92
N ASP A 15 2.38 28.79 45.64
CA ASP A 15 3.00 27.57 45.15
C ASP A 15 3.50 27.71 43.71
N LEU A 16 2.64 28.16 42.79
CA LEU A 16 2.99 28.42 41.38
C LEU A 16 4.03 29.54 41.28
N ALA A 17 3.88 30.61 42.07
CA ALA A 17 4.84 31.69 42.15
C ALA A 17 6.22 31.23 42.68
N ALA A 18 6.25 30.23 43.57
CA ALA A 18 7.48 29.65 44.08
C ALA A 18 8.15 28.74 43.05
N LEU A 19 7.40 27.84 42.40
CA LEU A 19 7.90 26.93 41.38
C LEU A 19 8.46 27.69 40.17
N GLY A 20 7.75 28.71 39.69
CA GLY A 20 8.25 29.62 38.65
C GLY A 20 9.51 30.38 39.10
N GLY A 21 9.51 30.90 40.33
CA GLY A 21 10.69 31.58 40.91
C GLY A 21 11.93 30.69 41.05
N PHE A 22 11.77 29.43 41.44
CA PHE A 22 12.86 28.46 41.47
C PHE A 22 13.38 28.14 40.06
N ALA A 23 12.47 27.96 39.09
CA ALA A 23 12.85 27.73 37.70
C ALA A 23 13.66 28.89 37.11
N GLU A 24 13.29 30.14 37.41
CA GLU A 24 14.06 31.33 37.02
C GLU A 24 15.48 31.33 37.59
N HIS A 25 15.63 31.01 38.88
CA HIS A 25 16.92 31.02 39.55
C HIS A 25 17.83 29.85 39.13
N TYR A 26 17.23 28.73 38.75
CA TYR A 26 17.93 27.55 38.27
C TYR A 26 18.26 27.60 36.77
N ALA A 27 17.58 28.43 35.97
CA ALA A 27 17.69 28.41 34.50
C ALA A 27 19.14 28.42 33.96
N PHE A 28 20.06 29.13 34.62
CA PHE A 28 21.50 29.14 34.27
C PHE A 28 22.36 28.14 35.06
N ASN A 29 22.05 27.92 36.35
CA ASN A 29 22.93 27.18 37.27
C ASN A 29 22.62 25.67 37.31
N ASP A 30 21.36 25.31 37.07
CA ASP A 30 20.84 23.96 37.01
C ASP A 30 19.65 23.90 36.03
N PRO A 31 19.90 23.89 34.71
CA PRO A 31 18.83 23.89 33.71
C PRO A 31 17.92 22.68 33.79
N ALA A 32 18.46 21.52 34.21
CA ALA A 32 17.66 20.32 34.44
C ALA A 32 16.74 20.49 35.65
N GLY A 33 17.25 21.04 36.76
CA GLY A 33 16.45 21.42 37.93
C GLY A 33 15.37 22.44 37.60
N ALA A 34 15.66 23.45 36.77
CA ALA A 34 14.68 24.43 36.31
C ALA A 34 13.52 23.75 35.56
N LEU A 35 13.83 22.88 34.59
CA LEU A 35 12.82 22.13 33.83
C LEU A 35 12.02 21.17 34.72
N ALA A 36 12.65 20.56 35.74
CA ALA A 36 11.95 19.73 36.71
C ALA A 36 10.94 20.56 37.55
N LYS A 37 11.30 21.78 37.97
CA LYS A 37 10.36 22.68 38.68
C LYS A 37 9.22 23.15 37.78
N LEU A 38 9.48 23.40 36.49
CA LEU A 38 8.43 23.74 35.53
C LEU A 38 7.48 22.57 35.24
N ARG A 39 7.96 21.32 35.36
CA ARG A 39 7.09 20.15 35.33
C ARG A 39 6.14 20.13 36.53
N LEU A 40 6.66 20.36 37.74
CA LEU A 40 5.83 20.45 38.95
C LEU A 40 4.85 21.61 38.85
N PHE A 41 5.26 22.74 38.27
CA PHE A 41 4.36 23.86 37.96
C PHE A 41 3.22 23.40 37.05
N THR A 42 3.52 22.62 36.01
CA THR A 42 2.53 22.04 35.10
C THR A 42 1.56 21.11 35.83
N GLU A 43 2.06 20.23 36.71
CA GLU A 43 1.23 19.32 37.51
C GLU A 43 0.24 20.11 38.38
N ARG A 44 0.70 21.19 39.03
CA ARG A 44 -0.15 22.05 39.88
C ARG A 44 -1.18 22.83 39.07
N VAL A 45 -0.83 23.31 37.87
CA VAL A 45 -1.79 23.96 36.97
C VAL A 45 -2.85 22.96 36.49
N VAL A 46 -2.45 21.73 36.14
CA VAL A 46 -3.39 20.68 35.76
C VAL A 46 -4.32 20.34 36.92
N ASP A 47 -3.80 20.17 38.14
CA ASP A 47 -4.62 19.96 39.32
C ASP A 47 -5.61 21.10 39.56
N LEU A 48 -5.18 22.36 39.41
CA LEU A 48 -6.06 23.52 39.51
C LEU A 48 -7.22 23.46 38.51
N VAL A 49 -6.94 23.10 37.26
CA VAL A 49 -7.97 22.96 36.22
C VAL A 49 -8.95 21.83 36.59
N TYR A 50 -8.43 20.67 36.99
CA TYR A 50 -9.26 19.54 37.40
C TYR A 50 -10.14 19.87 38.61
N GLU A 51 -9.61 20.60 39.60
CA GLU A 51 -10.36 21.07 40.78
C GLU A 51 -11.41 22.12 40.39
N ALA A 52 -11.02 23.13 39.61
CA ALA A 52 -11.88 24.25 39.24
C ALA A 52 -13.08 23.81 38.39
N PHE A 53 -12.86 22.85 37.48
CA PHE A 53 -13.88 22.31 36.58
C PHE A 53 -14.51 20.98 37.04
N ARG A 54 -14.12 20.45 38.20
CA ARG A 54 -14.58 19.16 38.75
C ARG A 54 -14.48 18.00 37.75
N LEU A 55 -13.36 17.93 37.03
CA LEU A 55 -13.15 16.91 36.02
C LEU A 55 -12.90 15.54 36.67
N PRO A 56 -13.46 14.44 36.12
CA PRO A 56 -13.20 13.10 36.63
C PRO A 56 -11.71 12.75 36.44
N LYS A 57 -11.03 12.38 37.54
CA LYS A 57 -9.65 11.88 37.48
C LYS A 57 -9.65 10.37 37.23
N PRO A 58 -8.93 9.86 36.22
CA PRO A 58 -8.77 8.42 36.02
C PRO A 58 -8.01 7.77 37.18
N TYR A 59 -8.23 6.48 37.40
CA TYR A 59 -7.58 5.72 38.47
C TYR A 59 -6.05 5.67 38.25
N GLN A 60 -5.28 6.23 39.20
CA GLN A 60 -3.80 6.34 39.13
C GLN A 60 -3.29 7.07 37.87
N ALA A 61 -4.03 8.07 37.38
CA ALA A 61 -3.64 8.84 36.21
C ALA A 61 -2.29 9.54 36.40
N ASN A 62 -1.38 9.36 35.44
CA ASN A 62 -0.16 10.16 35.37
C ASN A 62 -0.46 11.52 34.66
N LEU A 63 0.47 12.48 34.74
CA LEU A 63 0.30 13.80 34.13
C LEU A 63 -0.04 13.76 32.63
N ASN A 64 0.47 12.78 31.89
CA ASN A 64 0.17 12.64 30.47
C ASN A 64 -1.26 12.15 30.25
N ASP A 65 -1.76 11.25 31.09
CA ASP A 65 -3.14 10.78 31.01
C ASP A 65 -4.09 11.95 31.26
N LEU A 66 -3.85 12.74 32.32
CA LEU A 66 -4.66 13.91 32.66
C LEU A 66 -4.70 14.98 31.55
N LEU A 67 -3.58 15.22 30.86
CA LEU A 67 -3.54 16.20 29.77
C LEU A 67 -4.27 15.72 28.50
N ASN A 68 -4.41 14.41 28.32
CA ASN A 68 -5.02 13.82 27.13
C ASN A 68 -6.51 13.45 27.33
N GLU A 69 -7.03 13.55 28.54
CA GLU A 69 -8.46 13.35 28.83
C GLU A 69 -9.34 14.36 28.08
N ASP A 70 -10.40 13.87 27.45
CA ASP A 70 -11.33 14.69 26.66
C ASP A 70 -11.97 15.81 27.52
N ALA A 71 -12.27 15.49 28.78
CA ALA A 71 -12.82 16.43 29.76
C ALA A 71 -11.86 17.60 30.05
N PHE A 72 -10.54 17.37 30.03
CA PHE A 72 -9.54 18.43 30.19
C PHE A 72 -9.36 19.24 28.91
N ARG A 73 -9.26 18.56 27.77
CA ARG A 73 -9.03 19.20 26.46
C ARG A 73 -10.19 20.08 25.99
N THR A 74 -11.40 19.81 26.48
CA THR A 74 -12.58 20.62 26.17
C THR A 74 -12.60 21.95 26.93
N GLN A 75 -12.05 22.00 28.15
CA GLN A 75 -12.14 23.17 29.04
C GLN A 75 -10.93 24.11 28.95
N VAL A 76 -9.81 23.66 28.36
CA VAL A 76 -8.56 24.42 28.27
C VAL A 76 -8.29 24.85 26.82
N PRO A 77 -7.90 26.10 26.53
CA PRO A 77 -7.58 26.52 25.17
C PRO A 77 -6.43 25.71 24.53
N ALA A 78 -6.53 25.38 23.25
CA ALA A 78 -5.55 24.53 22.55
C ALA A 78 -4.11 25.06 22.61
N VAL A 79 -3.92 26.38 22.61
CA VAL A 79 -2.60 26.99 22.76
C VAL A 79 -2.02 26.72 24.14
N VAL A 80 -2.83 26.83 25.20
CA VAL A 80 -2.42 26.51 26.58
C VAL A 80 -2.12 25.02 26.73
N GLN A 81 -2.93 24.14 26.12
CA GLN A 81 -2.65 22.70 26.07
C GLN A 81 -1.28 22.40 25.45
N THR A 82 -0.97 23.06 24.33
CA THR A 82 0.33 22.90 23.64
C THR A 82 1.50 23.35 24.52
N LYS A 83 1.35 24.49 25.22
CA LYS A 83 2.37 25.01 26.15
C LYS A 83 2.56 24.08 27.36
N LEU A 84 1.48 23.57 27.96
CA LEU A 84 1.53 22.58 29.06
C LEU A 84 2.21 21.28 28.61
N HIS A 85 1.92 20.81 27.39
CA HIS A 85 2.56 19.62 26.83
C HIS A 85 4.06 19.83 26.58
N ALA A 86 4.47 21.03 26.12
CA ALA A 86 5.88 21.38 25.96
C ALA A 86 6.63 21.34 27.30
N LEU A 87 6.09 21.95 28.36
CA LEU A 87 6.67 21.90 29.71
C LEU A 87 6.77 20.48 30.25
N ARG A 88 5.75 19.64 30.04
CA ARG A 88 5.79 18.20 30.38
C ARG A 88 6.91 17.47 29.65
N MET A 89 7.01 17.63 28.33
CA MET A 89 7.99 16.91 27.51
C MET A 89 9.42 17.25 27.90
N HIS A 90 9.73 18.53 28.08
CA HIS A 90 11.06 18.97 28.49
C HIS A 90 11.34 18.65 29.97
N GLY A 91 10.34 18.75 30.84
CA GLY A 91 10.43 18.34 32.24
C GLY A 91 10.67 16.84 32.43
N ASN A 92 10.03 15.98 31.64
CA ASN A 92 10.26 14.52 31.69
C ASN A 92 11.68 14.14 31.26
N LYS A 93 12.21 14.81 30.22
CA LYS A 93 13.61 14.62 29.79
C LYS A 93 14.58 15.05 30.90
N ALA A 94 14.29 16.14 31.60
CA ALA A 94 15.10 16.58 32.72
C ALA A 94 15.07 15.61 33.91
N VAL A 95 13.89 15.09 34.29
CA VAL A 95 13.75 14.18 35.43
C VAL A 95 14.30 12.77 35.16
N HIS A 96 14.09 12.22 33.96
CA HIS A 96 14.47 10.83 33.66
C HIS A 96 15.86 10.66 33.04
N ALA A 97 16.36 11.67 32.32
CA ALA A 97 17.66 11.59 31.64
C ALA A 97 18.69 12.61 32.16
N ASN A 98 18.32 13.45 33.15
CA ASN A 98 19.13 14.57 33.64
C ASN A 98 19.62 15.50 32.51
N GLN A 99 18.79 15.66 31.47
CA GLN A 99 19.08 16.45 30.27
C GLN A 99 18.30 17.77 30.30
N GLY A 100 19.01 18.88 30.14
CA GLY A 100 18.42 20.22 30.02
C GLY A 100 19.50 21.22 29.65
N THR A 101 19.23 22.09 28.68
CA THR A 101 20.13 23.19 28.31
C THR A 101 19.57 24.51 28.84
N THR A 102 20.44 25.45 29.19
CA THR A 102 20.04 26.79 29.63
C THR A 102 19.08 27.48 28.64
N PRO A 103 19.29 27.45 27.31
CA PRO A 103 18.33 28.00 26.35
C PRO A 103 16.95 27.35 26.45
N THR A 104 16.89 26.01 26.53
CA THR A 104 15.62 25.29 26.72
C THR A 104 14.96 25.67 28.04
N ALA A 105 15.71 25.78 29.14
CA ALA A 105 15.16 26.19 30.44
C ALA A 105 14.58 27.61 30.40
N LEU A 106 15.28 28.57 29.80
CA LEU A 106 14.81 29.95 29.65
C LEU A 106 13.55 30.05 28.78
N ALA A 107 13.51 29.34 27.65
CA ALA A 107 12.34 29.28 26.80
C ALA A 107 11.13 28.68 27.55
N MET A 108 11.35 27.61 28.31
CA MET A 108 10.28 26.99 29.10
C MET A 108 9.84 27.88 30.28
N VAL A 109 10.73 28.69 30.88
CA VAL A 109 10.33 29.70 31.87
C VAL A 109 9.40 30.74 31.24
N GLN A 110 9.67 31.17 30.01
CA GLN A 110 8.79 32.09 29.28
C GLN A 110 7.43 31.45 28.94
N GLU A 111 7.41 30.20 28.49
CA GLU A 111 6.17 29.46 28.24
C GLU A 111 5.35 29.27 29.52
N ALA A 112 6.01 28.98 30.64
CA ALA A 112 5.36 28.90 31.94
C ALA A 112 4.83 30.26 32.42
N PHE A 113 5.49 31.36 32.07
CA PHE A 113 5.00 32.72 32.34
C PHE A 113 3.74 33.03 31.55
N ASP A 114 3.64 32.61 30.28
CA ASP A 114 2.40 32.74 29.50
C ASP A 114 1.24 31.92 30.11
N ILE A 115 1.54 30.72 30.60
CA ILE A 115 0.55 29.90 31.33
C ILE A 115 0.17 30.59 32.65
N ALA A 116 1.13 31.16 33.38
CA ALA A 116 0.89 31.91 34.62
C ALA A 116 -0.04 33.12 34.39
N ARG A 117 0.16 33.86 33.30
CA ARG A 117 -0.72 34.95 32.86
C ARG A 117 -2.14 34.46 32.60
N TRP A 118 -2.26 33.35 31.88
CA TRP A 118 -3.55 32.73 31.63
C TRP A 118 -4.23 32.28 32.93
N VAL A 119 -3.49 31.65 33.85
CA VAL A 119 -4.02 31.20 35.15
C VAL A 119 -4.55 32.39 35.96
N PHE A 120 -3.77 33.47 36.07
CA PHE A 120 -4.14 34.64 36.86
C PHE A 120 -5.40 35.35 36.35
N VAL A 121 -5.51 35.49 35.03
CA VAL A 121 -6.69 36.12 34.41
C VAL A 121 -7.92 35.19 34.49
N THR A 122 -7.72 33.89 34.29
CA THR A 122 -8.82 32.92 34.18
C THR A 122 -9.37 32.48 35.54
N PHE A 123 -8.51 32.21 36.52
CA PHE A 123 -8.91 31.61 37.81
C PHE A 123 -8.87 32.60 38.97
N ASP A 124 -8.02 33.62 38.91
CA ASP A 124 -7.79 34.53 40.03
C ASP A 124 -8.39 35.93 39.79
N GLY A 125 -9.07 36.14 38.64
CA GLY A 125 -9.77 37.39 38.32
C GLY A 125 -8.86 38.60 38.08
N GLY A 126 -7.58 38.35 37.79
CA GLY A 126 -6.57 39.38 37.58
C GLY A 126 -6.75 40.15 36.28
N LEU A 127 -6.37 41.43 36.27
CA LEU A 127 -6.38 42.26 35.06
C LEU A 127 -5.10 42.06 34.24
N VAL A 128 -5.22 41.93 32.93
CA VAL A 128 -4.05 41.80 32.03
C VAL A 128 -3.09 42.99 32.17
N SER A 129 -3.63 44.19 32.44
CA SER A 129 -2.85 45.43 32.63
C SER A 129 -2.03 45.47 33.92
N SER A 130 -2.31 44.61 34.90
CA SER A 130 -1.53 44.52 36.15
C SER A 130 -0.35 43.55 36.04
N ILE A 131 -0.17 42.89 34.88
CA ILE A 131 0.96 41.99 34.64
C ILE A 131 2.03 42.72 33.82
N HIS A 132 3.27 42.71 34.32
CA HIS A 132 4.40 43.29 33.63
C HIS A 132 4.83 42.41 32.44
N ALA A 133 5.62 42.97 31.51
CA ALA A 133 6.19 42.18 30.41
C ALA A 133 7.23 41.18 30.93
N PHE A 134 7.36 40.03 30.25
CA PHE A 134 8.37 39.02 30.62
C PHE A 134 9.78 39.62 30.61
N VAL A 135 10.49 39.43 31.72
CA VAL A 135 11.88 39.82 31.91
C VAL A 135 12.75 38.57 31.90
N LEU A 136 13.61 38.45 30.88
CA LEU A 136 14.53 37.32 30.77
C LEU A 136 15.43 37.23 32.01
N PRO A 137 15.54 36.06 32.67
CA PRO A 137 16.48 35.87 33.76
C PRO A 137 17.91 36.20 33.30
N THR A 138 18.69 36.87 34.14
CA THR A 138 20.07 37.27 33.84
C THR A 138 21.08 36.30 34.47
N PRO A 139 22.20 35.99 33.79
CA PRO A 139 23.26 35.20 34.39
C PRO A 139 23.88 35.93 35.61
N PRO A 140 24.35 35.21 36.65
CA PRO A 140 24.98 35.83 37.81
C PRO A 140 26.30 36.53 37.44
N ALA A 141 26.57 37.68 38.08
CA ALA A 141 27.59 38.65 37.64
C ALA A 141 29.08 38.23 37.81
N ASP A 142 29.39 37.08 38.43
CA ASP A 142 30.79 36.69 38.70
C ASP A 142 31.01 35.16 38.64
N ALA A 143 31.46 34.66 37.48
CA ALA A 143 31.55 33.23 37.17
C ALA A 143 32.66 32.47 37.94
N LYS A 144 33.66 33.16 38.51
CA LYS A 144 34.77 32.52 39.26
C LYS A 144 34.49 32.32 40.75
N LYS A 145 33.55 33.07 41.34
CA LYS A 145 33.06 32.85 42.72
C LYS A 145 32.03 31.70 42.79
N LEU A 146 31.55 31.29 41.62
CA LEU A 146 30.39 30.43 41.39
C LEU A 146 30.55 29.02 41.95
N GLU A 147 31.72 28.40 41.94
CA GLU A 147 31.82 26.98 42.32
C GLU A 147 31.69 26.75 43.84
N LYS A 148 32.18 27.71 44.64
CA LYS A 148 32.06 27.71 46.10
C LYS A 148 30.69 28.21 46.57
N ASP A 149 30.12 29.21 45.88
CA ASP A 149 28.80 29.72 46.18
C ASP A 149 27.68 28.82 45.63
N ARG A 150 27.92 28.00 44.60
CA ARG A 150 26.95 27.05 44.02
C ARG A 150 26.49 26.01 45.04
N GLN A 151 27.40 25.42 45.81
CA GLN A 151 27.01 24.46 46.86
C GLN A 151 26.24 25.14 47.98
N ARG A 152 26.62 26.37 48.36
CA ARG A 152 25.97 27.12 49.43
C ARG A 152 24.59 27.62 49.03
N LEU A 153 24.43 28.09 47.79
CA LEU A 153 23.17 28.53 47.21
C LEU A 153 22.24 27.34 46.96
N LEU A 154 22.74 26.22 46.44
CA LEU A 154 21.96 24.98 46.30
C LEU A 154 21.52 24.44 47.67
N ALA A 155 22.36 24.53 48.71
CA ALA A 155 21.98 24.15 50.07
C ALA A 155 20.90 25.07 50.66
N GLN A 156 21.03 26.39 50.49
CA GLN A 156 20.00 27.35 50.91
C GLN A 156 18.68 27.18 50.15
N ILE A 157 18.75 26.87 48.86
CA ILE A 157 17.56 26.62 48.05
C ILE A 157 16.93 25.27 48.42
N ALA A 158 17.72 24.22 48.67
CA ALA A 158 17.22 22.93 49.15
C ALA A 158 16.54 23.03 50.53
N GLU A 159 17.07 23.86 51.44
CA GLU A 159 16.47 24.11 52.75
C GLU A 159 15.12 24.86 52.62
N GLN A 160 15.06 25.90 51.76
CA GLN A 160 13.80 26.58 51.43
C GLN A 160 12.81 25.64 50.70
N GLU A 161 13.28 24.71 49.87
CA GLU A 161 12.45 23.71 49.20
C GLU A 161 11.83 22.71 50.19
N GLN A 162 12.59 22.23 51.17
CA GLN A 162 12.06 21.37 52.23
C GLN A 162 11.02 22.08 53.08
N GLN A 163 11.28 23.33 53.46
CA GLN A 163 10.32 24.15 54.20
C GLN A 163 9.04 24.38 53.38
N MET A 164 9.16 24.66 52.09
CA MET A 164 8.02 24.85 51.20
C MET A 164 7.24 23.55 50.99
N GLN A 165 7.90 22.40 50.80
CA GLN A 165 7.24 21.10 50.69
C GLN A 165 6.45 20.75 51.96
N ALA A 166 7.00 21.04 53.14
CA ALA A 166 6.28 20.84 54.40
C ALA A 166 5.01 21.72 54.50
N ILE A 167 5.09 22.99 54.07
CA ILE A 167 3.95 23.92 54.04
C ILE A 167 2.90 23.48 53.00
N LEU A 168 3.33 23.00 51.82
CA LEU A 168 2.42 22.48 50.79
C LEU A 168 1.67 21.23 51.26
N LEU A 169 2.35 20.33 51.97
CA LEU A 169 1.74 19.14 52.56
C LEU A 169 0.72 19.52 53.65
N GLN A 170 1.00 20.55 54.45
CA GLN A 170 0.06 21.09 55.43
C GLN A 170 -1.15 21.77 54.76
N LEU A 171 -0.96 22.49 53.65
CA LEU A 171 -2.03 23.09 52.85
C LEU A 171 -2.91 22.04 52.17
N GLU A 172 -2.32 20.96 51.63
CA GLU A 172 -3.08 19.82 51.08
C GLU A 172 -3.91 19.13 52.17
N GLN A 173 -3.34 18.91 53.36
CA GLN A 173 -4.07 18.35 54.51
C GLN A 173 -5.21 19.27 54.99
N ALA A 174 -5.00 20.59 54.96
CA ALA A 174 -6.04 21.57 55.29
C ALA A 174 -7.15 21.65 54.22
N LYS A 175 -6.82 21.49 52.93
CA LYS A 175 -7.78 21.44 51.81
C LYS A 175 -8.70 20.22 51.87
N VAL A 176 -8.20 19.06 52.33
CA VAL A 176 -9.01 17.85 52.52
C VAL A 176 -10.11 18.06 53.59
N GLN A 177 -9.97 19.05 54.48
CA GLN A 177 -10.96 19.38 55.51
C GLN A 177 -11.98 20.44 55.08
N GLN A 178 -11.80 21.13 53.95
CA GLN A 178 -12.77 22.08 53.40
C GLN A 178 -13.51 21.49 52.19
N VAL A 179 -14.67 20.87 52.43
CA VAL A 179 -15.65 20.62 51.37
C VAL A 179 -16.29 21.96 51.00
N ALA A 180 -15.76 22.60 49.97
CA ALA A 180 -16.23 23.90 49.49
C ALA A 180 -17.44 23.77 48.55
N VAL A 181 -18.37 24.70 48.74
CA VAL A 181 -19.65 24.97 48.05
C VAL A 181 -19.60 24.71 46.55
N ALA A 182 -20.67 24.10 46.01
CA ALA A 182 -20.82 23.81 44.59
C ALA A 182 -20.98 25.10 43.76
N ARG A 183 -20.05 25.32 42.82
CA ARG A 183 -20.23 26.29 41.72
C ARG A 183 -21.31 25.78 40.77
N SER A 184 -22.16 26.67 40.27
CA SER A 184 -23.24 26.31 39.34
C SER A 184 -22.69 26.00 37.94
N ALA A 185 -23.45 25.30 37.11
CA ALA A 185 -23.06 25.01 35.72
C ALA A 185 -22.85 26.29 34.88
N GLU A 186 -23.57 27.36 35.20
CA GLU A 186 -23.44 28.68 34.55
C GLU A 186 -22.11 29.36 34.90
N GLU A 187 -21.67 29.27 36.17
CA GLU A 187 -20.38 29.80 36.62
C GLU A 187 -19.20 29.05 35.97
N LEU A 188 -19.35 27.73 35.74
CA LEU A 188 -18.36 26.92 35.04
C LEU A 188 -18.25 27.33 33.56
N GLN A 189 -19.37 27.50 32.86
CA GLN A 189 -19.38 27.95 31.47
C GLN A 189 -18.77 29.36 31.31
N GLN A 190 -19.05 30.28 32.24
CA GLN A 190 -18.43 31.60 32.25
C GLN A 190 -16.91 31.52 32.46
N LEU A 191 -16.42 30.59 33.28
CA LEU A 191 -14.99 30.38 33.49
C LEU A 191 -14.29 29.88 32.21
N VAL A 192 -14.93 28.99 31.44
CA VAL A 192 -14.41 28.50 30.14
C VAL A 192 -14.37 29.65 29.12
N ALA A 193 -15.45 30.41 29.01
CA ALA A 193 -15.53 31.56 28.12
C ALA A 193 -14.47 32.61 28.48
N SER A 194 -14.26 32.87 29.78
CA SER A 194 -13.21 33.74 30.30
C SER A 194 -11.81 33.22 29.94
N GLY A 195 -11.55 31.91 30.10
CA GLY A 195 -10.27 31.30 29.76
C GLY A 195 -9.92 31.36 28.27
N CYS A 196 -10.92 31.19 27.39
CA CYS A 196 -10.76 31.37 25.95
C CYS A 196 -10.57 32.85 25.56
N ALA A 197 -11.34 33.76 26.18
CA ALA A 197 -11.19 35.20 25.97
C ALA A 197 -9.82 35.71 26.44
N ALA A 198 -9.32 35.21 27.57
CA ALA A 198 -7.99 35.51 28.09
C ALA A 198 -6.89 35.04 27.11
N ALA A 199 -6.96 33.81 26.59
CA ALA A 199 -6.00 33.32 25.61
C ALA A 199 -5.95 34.19 24.33
N ASN A 200 -7.11 34.67 23.87
CA ASN A 200 -7.21 35.55 22.71
C ASN A 200 -6.72 36.99 23.01
N GLN A 201 -7.07 37.54 24.18
CA GLN A 201 -6.64 38.86 24.63
C GLN A 201 -5.12 38.92 24.89
N LEU A 202 -4.52 37.79 25.26
CA LEU A 202 -3.07 37.62 25.43
C LEU A 202 -2.33 37.44 24.09
N ALA A 203 -3.04 37.43 22.95
CA ALA A 203 -2.54 37.48 21.57
C ALA A 203 -1.43 36.44 21.26
N PHE A 204 -1.74 35.16 21.40
CA PHE A 204 -0.81 34.09 21.01
C PHE A 204 -0.52 34.11 19.49
N ASP A 205 0.76 34.08 19.13
CA ASP A 205 1.24 34.44 17.79
C ASP A 205 1.12 33.29 16.74
N GLU A 206 0.32 33.53 15.69
CA GLU A 206 0.13 32.65 14.52
C GLU A 206 1.44 32.48 13.72
N ALA A 207 2.30 33.51 13.66
CA ALA A 207 3.60 33.44 12.99
C ALA A 207 4.54 32.46 13.71
N THR A 208 4.53 32.48 15.05
CA THR A 208 5.23 31.52 15.91
C THR A 208 4.73 30.09 15.71
N THR A 209 3.43 29.89 15.46
CA THR A 209 2.85 28.55 15.23
C THR A 209 3.31 27.96 13.89
N ARG A 210 3.36 28.77 12.83
CA ARG A 210 3.92 28.39 11.52
C ARG A 210 5.42 28.06 11.63
N GLN A 211 6.20 28.93 12.29
CA GLN A 211 7.64 28.71 12.48
C GLN A 211 7.87 27.38 13.21
N ARG A 212 7.11 27.10 14.28
CA ARG A 212 7.19 25.83 15.01
C ARG A 212 6.83 24.60 14.17
N LEU A 213 5.85 24.69 13.26
CA LEU A 213 5.51 23.58 12.36
C LEU A 213 6.66 23.29 11.39
N ILE A 214 7.20 24.32 10.75
CA ILE A 214 8.32 24.17 9.80
C ILE A 214 9.57 23.66 10.54
N ASP A 215 9.90 24.26 11.67
CA ASP A 215 11.04 23.85 12.50
C ASP A 215 10.90 22.40 12.99
N ALA A 216 9.70 21.99 13.43
CA ALA A 216 9.44 20.60 13.84
C ALA A 216 9.63 19.61 12.68
N MET A 217 9.21 19.98 11.47
CA MET A 217 9.39 19.13 10.28
C MET A 217 10.86 19.08 9.83
N LEU A 218 11.61 20.17 9.94
CA LEU A 218 13.06 20.19 9.70
C LEU A 218 13.79 19.32 10.74
N VAL A 219 13.43 19.41 12.02
CA VAL A 219 13.98 18.56 13.09
C VAL A 219 13.62 17.08 12.86
N ALA A 220 12.41 16.77 12.40
CA ALA A 220 12.02 15.40 12.02
C ALA A 220 12.88 14.85 10.87
N ALA A 221 13.28 15.72 9.93
CA ALA A 221 14.25 15.43 8.88
C ALA A 221 15.72 15.48 9.37
N ARG A 222 15.93 15.53 10.69
CA ARG A 222 17.22 15.50 11.40
C ARG A 222 18.09 16.76 11.24
N TRP A 223 17.52 17.88 10.84
CA TRP A 223 18.22 19.17 10.80
C TRP A 223 18.36 19.78 12.20
N LYS A 224 19.51 20.41 12.47
CA LYS A 224 19.70 21.21 13.70
C LYS A 224 19.19 22.64 13.50
N VAL A 225 17.94 22.89 13.86
CA VAL A 225 17.32 24.22 13.77
C VAL A 225 17.64 25.07 15.01
N GLY A 226 18.01 26.34 14.82
CA GLY A 226 18.30 27.27 15.92
C GLY A 226 17.03 27.86 16.54
N GLN A 227 17.09 28.20 17.83
CA GLN A 227 15.94 28.70 18.56
C GLN A 227 15.61 30.16 18.18
N SER A 228 14.31 30.50 18.14
CA SER A 228 13.82 31.87 18.02
C SER A 228 14.39 32.67 16.85
N GLY A 229 14.50 32.05 15.67
CA GLY A 229 15.05 32.72 14.48
C GLY A 229 16.58 32.68 14.38
N ALA A 230 17.29 32.05 15.32
CA ALA A 230 18.75 31.96 15.25
C ALA A 230 19.19 30.97 14.15
N SER A 231 20.22 31.38 13.40
CA SER A 231 20.89 30.50 12.45
C SER A 231 21.83 29.51 13.17
N THR A 232 21.96 28.31 12.61
CA THR A 232 22.98 27.30 12.99
C THR A 232 23.87 27.01 11.79
N ASP A 233 24.90 26.18 11.99
CA ASP A 233 25.77 25.72 10.90
C ASP A 233 25.04 24.86 9.85
N GLU A 234 23.86 24.31 10.19
CA GLU A 234 23.07 23.48 9.28
C GLU A 234 21.83 24.20 8.73
N VAL A 235 21.24 25.14 9.49
CA VAL A 235 20.01 25.86 9.12
C VAL A 235 20.18 27.35 9.38
N GLY A 236 20.35 28.13 8.32
CA GLY A 236 20.23 29.57 8.36
C GLY A 236 18.77 30.00 8.42
N GLN A 237 18.45 31.01 9.22
CA GLN A 237 17.13 31.65 9.31
C GLN A 237 17.29 33.14 9.00
N GLU A 238 16.42 33.70 8.16
CA GLU A 238 16.46 35.11 7.71
C GLU A 238 17.83 35.49 7.10
N VAL A 239 18.32 34.66 6.17
CA VAL A 239 19.65 34.80 5.59
C VAL A 239 19.68 35.89 4.53
N GLU A 240 20.58 36.86 4.69
CA GLU A 240 20.78 37.94 3.73
C GLU A 240 21.37 37.45 2.40
N ILE A 241 20.70 37.79 1.31
CA ILE A 241 21.03 37.37 -0.05
C ILE A 241 20.95 38.54 -1.04
N PRO A 242 21.79 38.54 -2.09
CA PRO A 242 21.62 39.45 -3.22
C PRO A 242 20.25 39.24 -3.87
N GLN A 243 19.47 40.31 -4.02
CA GLN A 243 18.19 40.27 -4.75
C GLN A 243 18.06 41.55 -5.58
N PRO A 244 18.69 41.63 -6.77
CA PRO A 244 18.76 42.87 -7.57
C PRO A 244 17.39 43.44 -7.97
N GLN A 245 16.35 42.60 -7.97
CA GLN A 245 14.98 42.99 -8.28
C GLN A 245 14.26 43.68 -7.10
N SER A 246 14.81 43.61 -5.88
CA SER A 246 14.26 44.30 -4.71
C SER A 246 14.69 45.77 -4.70
N LYS A 247 13.91 46.64 -4.03
CA LYS A 247 14.21 48.08 -3.94
C LYS A 247 15.57 48.39 -3.31
N SER A 248 16.05 47.53 -2.41
CA SER A 248 17.33 47.66 -1.71
C SER A 248 18.47 46.89 -2.41
N GLY A 249 18.17 46.05 -3.41
CA GLY A 249 19.10 45.09 -3.98
C GLY A 249 19.45 43.90 -3.08
N ILE A 250 18.84 43.84 -1.88
CA ILE A 250 19.07 42.83 -0.84
C ILE A 250 17.72 42.18 -0.50
N GLY A 251 17.73 40.85 -0.35
CA GLY A 251 16.60 40.04 0.11
C GLY A 251 16.97 39.21 1.34
N TYR A 252 15.98 38.60 1.97
CA TYR A 252 16.16 37.71 3.12
C TYR A 252 15.45 36.39 2.84
N ALA A 253 16.22 35.30 2.82
CA ALA A 253 15.66 33.96 2.68
C ALA A 253 15.19 33.44 4.05
N ASP A 254 13.93 33.03 4.15
CA ASP A 254 13.35 32.57 5.41
C ASP A 254 14.17 31.44 6.04
N TYR A 255 14.52 30.41 5.25
CA TYR A 255 15.48 29.38 5.65
C TYR A 255 16.47 29.03 4.53
N VAL A 256 17.71 28.71 4.93
CA VAL A 256 18.73 28.12 4.05
C VAL A 256 19.30 26.88 4.72
N LEU A 257 19.33 25.77 4.01
CA LEU A 257 19.85 24.49 4.48
C LEU A 257 21.28 24.31 3.97
N TRP A 258 22.25 24.14 4.87
CA TRP A 258 23.69 24.18 4.56
C TRP A 258 24.34 22.79 4.48
N GLY A 259 25.28 22.66 3.55
CA GLY A 259 26.15 21.48 3.40
C GLY A 259 27.35 21.52 4.35
N ASP A 260 28.00 20.37 4.52
CA ASP A 260 29.26 20.27 5.29
C ASP A 260 30.41 21.08 4.67
N ASP A 261 30.30 21.41 3.38
CA ASP A 261 31.22 22.26 2.63
C ASP A 261 30.91 23.77 2.75
N GLY A 262 29.90 24.13 3.56
CA GLY A 262 29.46 25.52 3.75
C GLY A 262 28.68 26.09 2.56
N LYS A 263 28.31 25.27 1.57
CA LYS A 263 27.50 25.71 0.42
C LYS A 263 26.01 25.47 0.67
N PRO A 264 25.12 26.28 0.05
CA PRO A 264 23.69 26.12 0.24
C PRO A 264 23.21 24.86 -0.49
N LEU A 265 22.56 23.95 0.25
CA LEU A 265 21.94 22.75 -0.30
C LEU A 265 20.50 23.00 -0.77
N ALA A 266 19.72 23.71 0.05
CA ALA A 266 18.36 24.10 -0.30
C ALA A 266 17.98 25.45 0.32
N VAL A 267 16.94 26.06 -0.22
CA VAL A 267 16.30 27.28 0.31
C VAL A 267 14.82 27.01 0.55
N VAL A 268 14.26 27.53 1.64
CA VAL A 268 12.83 27.37 1.98
C VAL A 268 12.18 28.75 2.07
N GLU A 269 11.11 28.94 1.31
CA GLU A 269 10.20 30.10 1.41
C GLU A 269 8.92 29.68 2.16
N ALA A 270 8.55 30.45 3.18
CA ALA A 270 7.40 30.19 4.05
C ALA A 270 6.29 31.26 3.88
N LYS A 271 5.13 30.86 3.39
CA LYS A 271 3.92 31.70 3.35
C LYS A 271 3.06 31.51 4.60
N ARG A 272 2.10 32.43 4.79
CA ARG A 272 1.08 32.29 5.84
C ARG A 272 0.24 31.05 5.56
N THR A 273 -0.15 30.33 6.60
CA THR A 273 -0.92 29.08 6.52
C THR A 273 -2.21 29.20 5.73
N ALA A 274 -2.89 30.35 5.81
CA ALA A 274 -4.11 30.63 5.08
C ALA A 274 -3.92 30.88 3.57
N LYS A 275 -2.67 31.02 3.09
CA LYS A 275 -2.36 31.24 1.68
C LYS A 275 -1.89 29.94 1.01
N ASP A 276 -2.10 29.88 -0.29
CA ASP A 276 -1.51 28.83 -1.13
C ASP A 276 0.02 28.90 -1.06
N ALA A 277 0.66 27.74 -0.89
CA ALA A 277 2.11 27.62 -0.88
C ALA A 277 2.72 28.06 -2.24
N ASP A 278 2.05 27.82 -3.37
CA ASP A 278 2.56 28.15 -4.70
C ASP A 278 2.76 29.65 -4.91
N ALA A 279 2.07 30.50 -4.12
CA ALA A 279 2.32 31.94 -4.09
C ALA A 279 3.76 32.31 -3.66
N GLY A 280 4.49 31.39 -3.02
CA GLY A 280 5.90 31.54 -2.69
C GLY A 280 6.88 31.08 -3.76
N ARG A 281 6.42 30.38 -4.80
CA ARG A 281 7.30 29.72 -5.78
C ARG A 281 8.28 30.68 -6.45
N THR A 282 7.79 31.82 -6.97
CA THR A 282 8.65 32.80 -7.65
C THR A 282 9.66 33.41 -6.68
N GLN A 283 9.25 33.69 -5.45
CA GLN A 283 10.14 34.24 -4.42
C GLN A 283 11.26 33.25 -4.06
N ALA A 284 10.90 31.99 -3.85
CA ALA A 284 11.86 30.92 -3.54
C ALA A 284 12.92 30.75 -4.64
N LYS A 285 12.52 30.90 -5.92
CA LYS A 285 13.47 30.92 -7.05
C LYS A 285 14.42 32.12 -7.00
N LEU A 286 13.89 33.32 -6.74
CA LEU A 286 14.73 34.51 -6.62
C LEU A 286 15.76 34.36 -5.49
N TYR A 287 15.39 33.67 -4.41
CA TYR A 287 16.34 33.35 -3.34
C TYR A 287 17.42 32.38 -3.78
N ALA A 288 17.06 31.35 -4.54
CA ALA A 288 18.04 30.44 -5.11
C ALA A 288 19.01 31.15 -6.07
N ASP A 289 18.52 32.08 -6.89
CA ASP A 289 19.34 32.89 -7.79
C ASP A 289 20.35 33.75 -7.01
N GLY A 290 19.92 34.39 -5.91
CA GLY A 290 20.78 35.18 -5.04
C GLY A 290 21.84 34.34 -4.31
N LEU A 291 21.46 33.17 -3.82
CA LEU A 291 22.38 32.22 -3.17
C LEU A 291 23.40 31.65 -4.16
N GLU A 292 22.98 31.34 -5.38
CA GLU A 292 23.89 30.89 -6.45
C GLU A 292 24.92 31.97 -6.79
N GLN A 293 24.49 33.23 -6.91
CA GLN A 293 25.40 34.35 -7.17
C GLN A 293 26.44 34.52 -6.06
N LYS A 294 26.05 34.30 -4.80
CA LYS A 294 26.93 34.49 -3.63
C LYS A 294 27.86 33.31 -3.36
N TYR A 295 27.39 32.09 -3.54
CA TYR A 295 28.11 30.87 -3.13
C TYR A 295 28.57 29.97 -4.30
N GLY A 296 28.19 30.29 -5.53
CA GLY A 296 28.56 29.52 -6.72
C GLY A 296 27.92 28.13 -6.81
N GLN A 297 26.85 27.89 -6.03
CA GLN A 297 26.08 26.64 -6.06
C GLN A 297 24.60 26.98 -6.00
N ARG A 298 23.84 26.48 -6.97
CA ARG A 298 22.39 26.60 -6.99
C ARG A 298 21.77 25.72 -5.90
N PRO A 299 21.05 26.24 -4.90
CA PRO A 299 20.33 25.39 -3.94
C PRO A 299 19.08 24.76 -4.59
N VAL A 300 18.60 23.67 -4.00
CA VAL A 300 17.25 23.13 -4.29
C VAL A 300 16.19 24.08 -3.73
N ILE A 301 15.12 24.31 -4.47
CA ILE A 301 14.06 25.25 -4.08
C ILE A 301 12.97 24.50 -3.32
N LEU A 302 12.62 24.97 -2.12
CA LEU A 302 11.49 24.49 -1.33
C LEU A 302 10.55 25.66 -1.02
N TYR A 303 9.25 25.42 -1.03
CA TYR A 303 8.27 26.43 -0.62
C TYR A 303 7.10 25.79 0.11
N THR A 304 6.61 26.46 1.15
CA THR A 304 5.61 25.89 2.06
C THR A 304 4.72 26.94 2.72
N ASN A 305 3.54 26.52 3.17
CA ASN A 305 2.68 27.27 4.09
C ASN A 305 2.54 26.59 5.48
N GLY A 306 3.37 25.57 5.76
CA GLY A 306 3.31 24.74 6.97
C GLY A 306 2.47 23.45 6.82
N PHE A 307 1.49 23.41 5.91
CA PHE A 307 0.71 22.20 5.61
C PHE A 307 1.16 21.54 4.31
N ASP A 308 1.35 22.35 3.27
CA ASP A 308 1.81 21.94 1.96
C ASP A 308 3.29 22.27 1.82
N ILE A 309 4.08 21.32 1.35
CA ILE A 309 5.49 21.49 1.03
C ILE A 309 5.67 21.11 -0.43
N TYR A 310 6.41 21.92 -1.16
CA TYR A 310 6.81 21.63 -2.53
C TYR A 310 8.32 21.68 -2.66
N ILE A 311 8.86 20.83 -3.53
CA ILE A 311 10.26 20.81 -3.95
C ILE A 311 10.36 21.10 -5.44
N TRP A 312 11.37 21.86 -5.82
CA TRP A 312 11.68 22.19 -7.19
C TRP A 312 13.21 22.20 -7.42
N ASP A 313 13.69 21.27 -8.24
CA ASP A 313 15.07 21.25 -8.74
C ASP A 313 15.10 21.75 -10.19
N ASP A 314 15.11 23.07 -10.35
CA ASP A 314 15.09 23.70 -11.66
C ASP A 314 16.41 23.57 -12.43
N ALA A 315 17.53 23.32 -11.75
CA ALA A 315 18.82 23.06 -12.36
C ALA A 315 18.80 21.79 -13.24
N GLN A 316 17.95 20.82 -12.91
CA GLN A 316 17.74 19.60 -13.71
C GLN A 316 16.48 19.69 -14.60
N ASN A 317 15.93 20.88 -14.83
CA ASN A 317 14.66 21.10 -15.55
C ASN A 317 13.48 20.27 -14.99
N GLN A 318 13.49 19.96 -13.69
CA GLN A 318 12.39 19.24 -13.07
C GLN A 318 11.21 20.17 -12.79
N THR A 319 9.99 19.64 -12.85
CA THR A 319 8.79 20.36 -12.43
C THR A 319 8.65 20.33 -10.90
N PRO A 320 8.07 21.38 -10.29
CA PRO A 320 7.74 21.34 -8.86
C PRO A 320 6.79 20.19 -8.53
N ARG A 321 6.95 19.64 -7.33
CA ARG A 321 6.13 18.53 -6.85
C ARG A 321 5.94 18.61 -5.34
N ARG A 322 4.80 18.09 -4.86
CA ARG A 322 4.43 18.10 -3.44
C ARG A 322 5.24 17.07 -2.67
N LEU A 323 5.62 17.41 -1.44
CA LEU A 323 6.28 16.55 -0.47
C LEU A 323 5.44 16.43 0.81
N PHE A 324 5.67 15.35 1.55
CA PHE A 324 5.09 15.12 2.89
C PHE A 324 6.12 15.32 4.01
N GLY A 325 7.26 15.93 3.73
CA GLY A 325 8.33 16.17 4.69
C GLY A 325 9.49 16.89 4.02
N PHE A 326 10.50 17.26 4.80
CA PHE A 326 11.75 17.79 4.27
C PHE A 326 12.75 16.66 4.00
N TYR A 327 13.60 16.89 3.00
CA TYR A 327 14.76 16.03 2.76
C TYR A 327 15.75 16.16 3.90
N SER A 328 16.42 15.07 4.25
CA SER A 328 17.58 15.12 5.14
C SER A 328 18.77 15.78 4.45
N LYS A 329 19.77 16.19 5.25
CA LYS A 329 21.02 16.76 4.74
C LYS A 329 21.72 15.83 3.74
N GLU A 330 21.81 14.54 4.06
CA GLU A 330 22.45 13.54 3.18
C GLU A 330 21.68 13.40 1.85
N SER A 331 20.35 13.38 1.88
CA SER A 331 19.52 13.27 0.68
C SER A 331 19.67 14.50 -0.23
N LEU A 332 19.76 15.71 0.33
CA LEU A 332 20.03 16.91 -0.47
C LEU A 332 21.44 16.95 -1.05
N GLN A 333 22.45 16.51 -0.29
CA GLN A 333 23.83 16.40 -0.79
C GLN A 333 23.91 15.46 -1.98
N TYR A 334 23.22 14.30 -1.91
CA TYR A 334 23.18 13.36 -3.01
C TYR A 334 22.48 13.96 -4.24
N LEU A 335 21.39 14.71 -4.06
CA LEU A 335 20.67 15.37 -5.16
C LEU A 335 21.55 16.42 -5.86
N ILE A 336 22.36 17.17 -5.12
CA ILE A 336 23.34 18.11 -5.70
C ILE A 336 24.47 17.37 -6.43
N PHE A 337 25.02 16.31 -5.81
CA PHE A 337 26.02 15.45 -6.45
C PHE A 337 25.54 14.93 -7.81
N GLN A 338 24.28 14.51 -7.89
CA GLN A 338 23.68 13.99 -9.12
C GLN A 338 23.65 14.98 -10.28
N ARG A 339 23.66 16.30 -10.04
CA ARG A 339 23.59 17.30 -11.12
C ARG A 339 24.79 17.24 -12.07
N ASN A 340 25.96 16.85 -11.56
CA ASN A 340 27.19 16.79 -12.35
C ASN A 340 27.62 15.37 -12.69
N GLU A 341 27.18 14.38 -11.90
CA GLU A 341 27.77 13.04 -11.95
C GLU A 341 26.86 11.99 -12.59
N LYS A 342 25.58 12.29 -12.86
CA LYS A 342 24.66 11.40 -13.58
C LYS A 342 25.18 11.11 -14.98
N LEU A 343 25.27 9.83 -15.32
CA LEU A 343 25.54 9.42 -16.70
C LEU A 343 24.20 9.33 -17.48
N PRO A 344 24.17 9.74 -18.76
CA PRO A 344 23.04 9.49 -19.63
C PRO A 344 22.71 8.00 -19.69
N LEU A 345 21.44 7.62 -19.52
CA LEU A 345 21.04 6.20 -19.42
C LEU A 345 21.16 5.46 -20.77
N ASP A 346 21.08 6.18 -21.87
CA ASP A 346 21.31 5.69 -23.24
C ASP A 346 22.78 5.32 -23.50
N SER A 347 23.73 5.93 -22.78
CA SER A 347 25.16 5.63 -22.91
C SER A 347 25.59 4.29 -22.29
N LEU A 348 24.70 3.61 -21.56
CA LEU A 348 24.99 2.38 -20.83
C LEU A 348 24.06 1.25 -21.25
N ALA A 349 24.64 0.10 -21.62
CA ALA A 349 23.88 -1.11 -21.88
C ALA A 349 23.56 -1.89 -20.57
N PRO A 350 22.36 -2.47 -20.44
CA PRO A 350 22.07 -3.47 -19.41
C PRO A 350 23.03 -4.66 -19.52
N LYS A 351 23.46 -5.22 -18.38
CA LYS A 351 24.32 -6.40 -18.38
C LYS A 351 23.52 -7.64 -18.83
N SER A 352 23.97 -8.26 -19.92
CA SER A 352 23.37 -9.48 -20.49
C SER A 352 23.39 -10.67 -19.52
N GLU A 353 24.38 -10.73 -18.63
CA GLU A 353 24.50 -11.74 -17.57
C GLU A 353 23.30 -11.72 -16.60
N ILE A 354 22.70 -10.55 -16.36
CA ILE A 354 21.55 -10.37 -15.46
C ILE A 354 20.24 -10.50 -16.25
N ALA A 355 20.16 -9.80 -17.39
CA ALA A 355 18.99 -9.76 -18.25
C ALA A 355 19.40 -9.89 -19.72
N GLY A 356 19.51 -11.13 -20.21
CA GLY A 356 20.03 -11.44 -21.54
C GLY A 356 18.97 -11.62 -22.63
N ARG A 357 17.67 -11.65 -22.30
CA ARG A 357 16.61 -11.79 -23.30
C ARG A 357 16.29 -10.45 -23.93
N MET A 358 16.05 -10.41 -25.24
CA MET A 358 15.86 -9.16 -25.99
C MET A 358 14.74 -8.29 -25.40
N TYR A 359 13.58 -8.86 -25.08
CA TYR A 359 12.47 -8.10 -24.47
C TYR A 359 12.82 -7.52 -23.08
N GLN A 360 13.73 -8.17 -22.33
CA GLN A 360 14.18 -7.67 -21.03
C GLN A 360 15.08 -6.45 -21.22
N ILE A 361 16.01 -6.51 -22.19
CA ILE A 361 16.90 -5.39 -22.55
C ILE A 361 16.06 -4.21 -23.07
N GLU A 362 15.13 -4.47 -23.98
CA GLU A 362 14.19 -3.47 -24.50
C GLU A 362 13.38 -2.82 -23.38
N THR A 363 12.85 -3.62 -22.46
CA THR A 363 12.09 -3.11 -21.31
C THR A 363 12.93 -2.18 -20.45
N ILE A 364 14.17 -2.55 -20.12
CA ILE A 364 15.07 -1.72 -19.31
C ILE A 364 15.41 -0.41 -20.04
N LYS A 365 15.67 -0.48 -21.35
CA LYS A 365 15.92 0.72 -22.18
C LYS A 365 14.74 1.68 -22.16
N ARG A 366 13.50 1.19 -22.37
CA ARG A 366 12.30 2.05 -22.31
C ARG A 366 12.11 2.74 -20.97
N ILE A 367 12.40 2.05 -19.87
CA ILE A 367 12.37 2.66 -18.54
C ILE A 367 13.41 3.77 -18.46
N GLY A 368 14.63 3.52 -18.95
CA GLY A 368 15.71 4.51 -18.97
C GLY A 368 15.41 5.73 -19.85
N GLU A 369 14.85 5.54 -21.04
CA GLU A 369 14.39 6.61 -21.94
C GLU A 369 13.31 7.45 -21.25
N ARG A 370 12.30 6.80 -20.66
CA ARG A 370 11.22 7.48 -19.95
C ARG A 370 11.72 8.30 -18.76
N PHE A 371 12.65 7.77 -17.97
CA PHE A 371 13.27 8.50 -16.86
C PHE A 371 14.15 9.66 -17.34
N SER A 372 14.82 9.50 -18.49
CA SER A 372 15.62 10.54 -19.12
C SER A 372 14.78 11.71 -19.64
N LEU A 373 13.52 11.46 -20.02
CA LEU A 373 12.53 12.48 -20.37
C LEU A 373 11.93 13.23 -19.15
N GLY A 374 12.37 12.91 -17.93
CA GLY A 374 11.92 13.56 -16.70
C GLY A 374 10.67 12.93 -16.07
N TYR A 375 10.08 11.89 -16.68
CA TYR A 375 9.03 11.11 -16.02
C TYR A 375 9.62 10.36 -14.82
N ARG A 376 8.90 10.35 -13.68
CA ARG A 376 9.35 9.68 -12.45
C ARG A 376 8.70 8.32 -12.22
N LYS A 377 7.78 7.89 -13.08
CA LYS A 377 6.98 6.68 -12.89
C LYS A 377 6.93 5.85 -14.17
N SER A 378 7.03 4.53 -14.03
CA SER A 378 6.98 3.57 -15.13
C SER A 378 6.18 2.33 -14.71
N LEU A 379 5.45 1.74 -15.66
CA LEU A 379 4.70 0.50 -15.48
C LEU A 379 5.14 -0.53 -16.51
N VAL A 380 5.50 -1.72 -16.04
CA VAL A 380 5.95 -2.82 -16.88
C VAL A 380 5.05 -4.04 -16.64
N VAL A 381 4.47 -4.52 -17.74
CA VAL A 381 3.60 -5.68 -17.77
C VAL A 381 4.35 -6.85 -18.37
N LEU A 382 4.64 -7.88 -17.57
CA LEU A 382 5.41 -9.05 -17.98
C LEU A 382 4.69 -10.31 -17.51
N ALA A 383 4.49 -11.26 -18.43
CA ALA A 383 3.87 -12.54 -18.09
C ALA A 383 4.64 -13.26 -16.97
N THR A 384 3.91 -13.98 -16.12
CA THR A 384 4.51 -14.76 -15.04
C THR A 384 5.52 -15.77 -15.61
N GLY A 385 6.72 -15.85 -15.03
CA GLY A 385 7.78 -16.73 -15.51
C GLY A 385 8.74 -16.11 -16.53
N THR A 386 8.52 -14.88 -16.99
CA THR A 386 9.41 -14.17 -17.94
C THR A 386 10.56 -13.39 -17.28
N GLY A 387 10.76 -13.54 -15.96
CA GLY A 387 11.90 -12.95 -15.25
C GLY A 387 11.71 -11.49 -14.81
N LYS A 388 10.53 -11.12 -14.29
CA LYS A 388 10.25 -9.79 -13.69
C LYS A 388 11.33 -9.33 -12.71
N THR A 389 11.72 -10.20 -11.78
CA THR A 389 12.76 -9.92 -10.78
C THR A 389 14.13 -9.67 -11.42
N ARG A 390 14.47 -10.37 -12.51
CA ARG A 390 15.73 -10.12 -13.25
C ARG A 390 15.73 -8.75 -13.93
N VAL A 391 14.59 -8.35 -14.50
CA VAL A 391 14.42 -6.99 -15.06
C VAL A 391 14.59 -5.92 -13.97
N ALA A 392 13.99 -6.13 -12.80
CA ALA A 392 14.16 -5.23 -11.65
C ALA A 392 15.63 -5.10 -11.23
N VAL A 393 16.32 -6.22 -11.01
CA VAL A 393 17.72 -6.24 -10.54
C VAL A 393 18.66 -5.64 -11.58
N SER A 394 18.45 -5.92 -12.88
CA SER A 394 19.24 -5.33 -13.95
C SER A 394 19.03 -3.82 -14.08
N LEU A 395 17.79 -3.34 -13.90
CA LEU A 395 17.52 -1.91 -13.82
C LEU A 395 18.20 -1.26 -12.59
N CYS A 396 18.16 -1.90 -11.42
CA CYS A 396 18.86 -1.43 -10.23
C CYS A 396 20.36 -1.28 -10.48
N GLU A 397 20.98 -2.28 -11.12
CA GLU A 397 22.39 -2.26 -11.52
C GLU A 397 22.68 -1.09 -12.46
N LEU A 398 21.86 -0.93 -13.50
CA LEU A 398 22.03 0.13 -14.50
C LEU A 398 21.93 1.52 -13.85
N LEU A 399 20.89 1.76 -13.05
CA LEU A 399 20.68 3.06 -12.40
C LEU A 399 21.74 3.37 -11.33
N SER A 400 22.23 2.35 -10.61
CA SER A 400 23.34 2.51 -9.67
C SER A 400 24.64 2.86 -10.38
N ARG A 401 24.98 2.13 -11.45
CA ARG A 401 26.16 2.38 -12.29
C ARG A 401 26.10 3.74 -12.99
N ALA A 402 24.91 4.16 -13.41
CA ALA A 402 24.66 5.49 -13.98
C ALA A 402 24.59 6.61 -12.94
N ARG A 403 24.64 6.27 -11.64
CA ARG A 403 24.52 7.20 -10.49
C ARG A 403 23.17 7.93 -10.42
N TRP A 404 22.13 7.31 -10.96
CA TRP A 404 20.74 7.74 -10.84
C TRP A 404 20.07 7.28 -9.54
N ALA A 405 20.51 6.15 -8.97
CA ALA A 405 19.97 5.62 -7.72
C ALA A 405 21.08 5.08 -6.81
N LYS A 406 21.15 5.57 -5.56
CA LYS A 406 22.06 5.08 -4.51
C LYS A 406 21.32 4.15 -3.54
N ARG A 407 20.07 4.48 -3.20
CA ARG A 407 19.23 3.79 -2.22
C ARG A 407 17.95 3.29 -2.90
N ILE A 408 17.74 1.98 -2.91
CA ILE A 408 16.67 1.32 -3.65
C ILE A 408 15.79 0.54 -2.67
N LEU A 409 14.47 0.74 -2.77
CA LEU A 409 13.46 -0.01 -2.03
C LEU A 409 12.72 -0.98 -2.96
N PHE A 410 12.81 -2.27 -2.66
CA PHE A 410 12.05 -3.33 -3.32
C PHE A 410 10.89 -3.78 -2.43
N LEU A 411 9.66 -3.51 -2.89
CA LEU A 411 8.41 -3.84 -2.21
C LEU A 411 7.74 -5.06 -2.82
N CYS A 412 7.25 -5.94 -1.95
CA CYS A 412 6.50 -7.13 -2.33
C CYS A 412 5.36 -7.41 -1.33
N ASP A 413 4.43 -8.27 -1.70
CA ASP A 413 3.24 -8.56 -0.89
C ASP A 413 3.55 -9.50 0.30
N ARG A 414 4.51 -10.43 0.13
CA ARG A 414 4.76 -11.54 1.07
C ARG A 414 6.24 -11.78 1.35
N ARG A 415 6.53 -12.47 2.46
CA ARG A 415 7.90 -12.73 2.93
C ARG A 415 8.67 -13.66 1.99
N GLU A 416 8.00 -14.64 1.39
CA GLU A 416 8.57 -15.60 0.46
C GLU A 416 8.99 -14.93 -0.86
N LEU A 417 8.17 -14.00 -1.36
CA LEU A 417 8.50 -13.15 -2.50
C LEU A 417 9.71 -12.27 -2.21
N ARG A 418 9.76 -11.69 -1.00
CA ARG A 418 10.91 -10.92 -0.54
C ARG A 418 12.19 -11.75 -0.52
N LYS A 419 12.13 -12.98 -0.01
CA LYS A 419 13.26 -13.93 0.05
C LYS A 419 13.75 -14.25 -1.37
N GLN A 420 12.85 -14.54 -2.29
CA GLN A 420 13.20 -14.79 -3.70
C GLN A 420 13.87 -13.59 -4.36
N ALA A 421 13.34 -12.37 -4.14
CA ALA A 421 13.99 -11.16 -4.65
C ALA A 421 15.40 -11.00 -4.06
N ASP A 422 15.55 -11.18 -2.75
CA ASP A 422 16.85 -11.10 -2.06
C ASP A 422 17.87 -12.11 -2.61
N ASP A 423 17.45 -13.32 -2.92
CA ASP A 423 18.33 -14.35 -3.49
C ASP A 423 18.83 -13.97 -4.90
N VAL A 424 17.96 -13.39 -5.74
CA VAL A 424 18.37 -12.85 -7.06
C VAL A 424 19.30 -11.65 -6.89
N PHE A 425 19.06 -10.76 -5.92
CA PHE A 425 19.96 -9.65 -5.62
C PHE A 425 21.33 -10.14 -5.11
N LYS A 426 21.39 -11.21 -4.31
CA LYS A 426 22.65 -11.82 -3.86
C LYS A 426 23.45 -12.41 -5.03
N GLU A 427 22.77 -13.06 -5.97
CA GLU A 427 23.38 -13.68 -7.14
C GLU A 427 24.03 -12.64 -8.05
N TYR A 428 23.28 -11.59 -8.42
CA TYR A 428 23.71 -10.65 -9.47
C TYR A 428 24.35 -9.35 -8.95
N LEU A 429 24.12 -8.99 -7.68
CA LEU A 429 24.70 -7.79 -7.05
C LEU A 429 25.41 -8.12 -5.72
N PRO A 430 26.30 -9.13 -5.63
CA PRO A 430 26.83 -9.65 -4.37
C PRO A 430 27.51 -8.59 -3.49
N GLY A 431 28.16 -7.58 -4.10
CA GLY A 431 28.89 -6.51 -3.41
C GLY A 431 28.03 -5.35 -2.87
N GLU A 432 26.74 -5.31 -3.16
CA GLU A 432 25.85 -4.25 -2.65
C GLU A 432 25.30 -4.62 -1.26
N PRO A 433 25.42 -3.74 -0.24
CA PRO A 433 24.86 -3.99 1.09
C PRO A 433 23.33 -4.01 1.05
N ARG A 434 22.75 -5.07 1.61
CA ARG A 434 21.32 -5.41 1.58
C ARG A 434 20.75 -5.56 2.98
N ILE A 435 19.51 -5.12 3.18
CA ILE A 435 18.79 -5.32 4.43
C ILE A 435 17.31 -5.65 4.23
N HIS A 436 16.80 -6.47 5.15
CA HIS A 436 15.39 -6.79 5.28
C HIS A 436 14.75 -5.82 6.28
N ILE A 437 13.79 -5.00 5.82
CA ILE A 437 13.11 -4.04 6.68
C ILE A 437 12.07 -4.71 7.57
N ASN A 438 12.13 -4.40 8.85
CA ASN A 438 11.15 -4.67 9.90
C ASN A 438 11.29 -3.61 11.02
N ALA A 439 10.43 -3.64 12.03
CA ALA A 439 10.42 -2.65 13.11
C ALA A 439 11.77 -2.49 13.85
N ASN A 440 12.61 -3.53 13.90
CA ASN A 440 13.91 -3.49 14.57
C ASN A 440 15.05 -3.03 13.66
N THR A 441 14.92 -3.21 12.34
CA THR A 441 15.96 -2.91 11.35
C THR A 441 15.75 -1.58 10.63
N ALA A 442 14.59 -0.96 10.76
CA ALA A 442 14.25 0.30 10.08
C ALA A 442 15.17 1.48 10.44
N GLY A 443 15.87 1.43 11.59
CA GLY A 443 16.87 2.43 11.97
C GLY A 443 18.22 2.29 11.25
N ASP A 444 18.48 1.18 10.56
CA ASP A 444 19.74 0.94 9.86
C ASP A 444 19.75 1.58 8.46
N VAL A 445 20.40 2.74 8.39
CA VAL A 445 20.52 3.58 7.20
C VAL A 445 21.83 3.36 6.41
N THR A 446 22.58 2.30 6.70
CA THR A 446 23.90 2.05 6.08
C THR A 446 23.86 1.24 4.77
N ASN A 447 22.68 0.72 4.42
CA ASN A 447 22.49 -0.20 3.30
C ASN A 447 22.10 0.55 2.02
N ARG A 448 22.20 -0.14 0.87
CA ARG A 448 21.81 0.41 -0.44
C ARG A 448 20.55 -0.23 -0.98
N ILE A 449 20.36 -1.52 -0.74
CA ILE A 449 19.19 -2.27 -1.20
C ILE A 449 18.34 -2.65 0.00
N TYR A 450 17.10 -2.18 -0.01
CA TYR A 450 16.13 -2.38 1.04
C TYR A 450 15.01 -3.28 0.54
N LEU A 451 14.84 -4.44 1.17
CA LEU A 451 13.80 -5.39 0.82
C LEU A 451 12.73 -5.40 1.91
N ALA A 452 11.49 -5.10 1.54
CA ALA A 452 10.38 -5.00 2.50
C ALA A 452 9.09 -5.62 1.94
N THR A 453 8.27 -6.14 2.85
CA THR A 453 6.86 -6.36 2.52
C THR A 453 6.08 -5.06 2.72
N TYR A 454 4.97 -4.87 1.99
CA TYR A 454 4.14 -3.68 2.17
C TYR A 454 3.71 -3.43 3.64
N PRO A 455 3.22 -4.44 4.40
CA PRO A 455 2.86 -4.24 5.82
C PRO A 455 4.05 -3.81 6.69
N ALA A 456 5.24 -4.39 6.47
CA ALA A 456 6.42 -4.06 7.26
C ALA A 456 6.89 -2.63 7.01
N MET A 457 6.90 -2.21 5.74
CA MET A 457 7.30 -0.85 5.37
C MET A 457 6.31 0.19 5.92
N MET A 458 5.00 -0.08 5.87
CA MET A 458 3.98 0.83 6.43
C MET A 458 4.17 1.14 7.92
N GLN A 459 4.76 0.23 8.68
CA GLN A 459 4.97 0.44 10.12
C GLN A 459 6.15 1.36 10.44
N CYS A 460 7.03 1.63 9.47
CA CYS A 460 8.30 2.31 9.74
C CYS A 460 8.74 3.31 8.67
N TYR A 461 7.95 3.56 7.62
CA TYR A 461 8.36 4.45 6.52
C TYR A 461 8.72 5.86 6.98
N GLU A 462 8.09 6.37 8.05
CA GLU A 462 8.35 7.70 8.63
C GLU A 462 9.70 7.81 9.36
N MET A 463 10.41 6.70 9.58
CA MET A 463 11.78 6.72 10.12
C MET A 463 12.81 7.20 9.09
N PHE A 464 12.45 7.12 7.81
CA PHE A 464 13.23 7.59 6.67
C PHE A 464 12.73 8.98 6.24
N ASP A 465 13.63 9.85 5.75
CA ASP A 465 13.18 11.10 5.16
C ASP A 465 12.50 10.87 3.79
N VAL A 466 11.70 11.84 3.35
CA VAL A 466 10.94 11.71 2.09
C VAL A 466 11.82 11.54 0.85
N GLY A 467 13.07 12.01 0.88
CA GLY A 467 14.05 11.87 -0.20
C GLY A 467 15.03 10.71 0.00
N TYR A 468 14.74 9.80 0.94
CA TYR A 468 15.69 8.74 1.31
C TYR A 468 15.88 7.69 0.20
N PHE A 469 14.81 7.25 -0.45
CA PHE A 469 14.92 6.30 -1.56
C PHE A 469 14.97 7.03 -2.90
N ASP A 470 15.88 6.61 -3.77
CA ASP A 470 16.00 7.15 -5.13
C ASP A 470 15.15 6.35 -6.12
N LEU A 471 14.93 5.06 -5.84
CA LEU A 471 14.09 4.16 -6.61
C LEU A 471 13.22 3.28 -5.70
N ILE A 472 11.93 3.19 -6.04
CA ILE A 472 10.97 2.26 -5.45
C ILE A 472 10.49 1.31 -6.53
N ILE A 473 10.66 0.01 -6.30
CA ILE A 473 10.14 -1.06 -7.15
C ILE A 473 8.99 -1.74 -6.43
N ALA A 474 7.85 -1.83 -7.10
CA ALA A 474 6.63 -2.43 -6.61
C ALA A 474 6.31 -3.70 -7.40
N ASP A 475 6.58 -4.86 -6.81
CA ASP A 475 6.21 -6.14 -7.41
C ASP A 475 4.74 -6.48 -7.13
N GLU A 476 4.07 -7.04 -8.14
CA GLU A 476 2.62 -7.32 -8.16
C GLU A 476 1.76 -6.09 -7.81
N SER A 477 2.03 -4.97 -8.51
CA SER A 477 1.51 -3.63 -8.23
C SER A 477 -0.02 -3.45 -8.29
N HIS A 478 -0.78 -4.47 -8.71
CA HIS A 478 -2.23 -4.44 -8.93
C HIS A 478 -3.06 -4.78 -7.67
N ARG A 479 -2.51 -5.45 -6.65
CA ARG A 479 -3.29 -6.05 -5.54
C ARG A 479 -3.55 -5.10 -4.37
N SER A 480 -2.52 -4.39 -3.91
CA SER A 480 -2.53 -3.82 -2.55
C SER A 480 -2.25 -2.30 -2.50
N ILE A 481 -1.77 -1.71 -3.60
CA ILE A 481 -1.37 -0.30 -3.62
C ILE A 481 -2.58 0.64 -3.51
N TYR A 482 -3.70 0.34 -4.16
CA TYR A 482 -4.79 1.30 -4.33
C TYR A 482 -5.52 1.75 -3.07
N ASN A 483 -5.61 0.91 -2.04
CA ASN A 483 -6.42 1.21 -0.86
C ASN A 483 -5.60 1.36 0.42
N ARG A 484 -4.51 0.59 0.60
CA ARG A 484 -3.79 0.53 1.89
C ARG A 484 -2.37 1.07 1.83
N TYR A 485 -1.70 0.96 0.68
CA TYR A 485 -0.26 1.21 0.56
C TYR A 485 0.11 2.35 -0.40
N ARG A 486 -0.89 3.08 -0.92
CA ARG A 486 -0.69 4.26 -1.78
C ARG A 486 0.20 5.29 -1.10
N ASP A 487 0.03 5.44 0.21
CA ASP A 487 0.79 6.32 1.10
C ASP A 487 2.30 6.16 0.92
N LEU A 488 2.83 4.95 0.75
CA LEU A 488 4.27 4.74 0.52
C LEU A 488 4.78 5.41 -0.76
N PHE A 489 3.98 5.38 -1.83
CA PHE A 489 4.31 5.97 -3.14
C PHE A 489 4.07 7.47 -3.20
N LEU A 490 3.31 8.01 -2.24
CA LEU A 490 3.11 9.45 -2.08
C LEU A 490 4.18 10.05 -1.14
N TYR A 491 4.57 9.32 -0.09
CA TYR A 491 5.54 9.76 0.89
C TYR A 491 6.93 9.99 0.30
N PHE A 492 7.44 8.97 -0.39
CA PHE A 492 8.80 8.97 -0.92
C PHE A 492 8.86 9.62 -2.28
N ASP A 493 9.70 10.64 -2.37
CA ASP A 493 10.01 11.31 -3.61
C ASP A 493 11.11 10.59 -4.39
N ALA A 494 10.75 9.41 -4.91
CA ALA A 494 11.63 8.50 -5.64
C ALA A 494 11.18 8.32 -7.11
N LEU A 495 12.06 7.78 -7.94
CA LEU A 495 11.64 7.09 -9.17
C LEU A 495 10.80 5.86 -8.79
N GLN A 496 9.76 5.55 -9.55
CA GLN A 496 8.83 4.47 -9.22
C GLN A 496 8.64 3.52 -10.40
N LEU A 497 8.85 2.23 -10.15
CA LEU A 497 8.61 1.16 -11.11
C LEU A 497 7.53 0.21 -10.59
N GLY A 498 6.44 0.08 -11.32
CA GLY A 498 5.45 -0.96 -11.11
C GLY A 498 5.73 -2.17 -11.99
N LEU A 499 5.81 -3.36 -11.38
CA LEU A 499 5.89 -4.63 -12.09
C LEU A 499 4.60 -5.42 -11.86
N THR A 500 3.98 -5.89 -12.94
CA THR A 500 2.77 -6.71 -12.86
C THR A 500 2.69 -7.71 -14.01
N ALA A 501 2.01 -8.83 -13.82
CA ALA A 501 1.62 -9.70 -14.94
C ALA A 501 0.23 -9.39 -15.49
N THR A 502 -0.61 -8.75 -14.69
CA THR A 502 -2.02 -8.49 -14.98
C THR A 502 -2.33 -7.07 -14.50
N PRO A 503 -2.26 -6.04 -15.36
CA PRO A 503 -2.69 -4.70 -14.98
C PRO A 503 -4.21 -4.70 -14.80
N VAL A 504 -4.71 -3.86 -13.89
CA VAL A 504 -6.13 -3.76 -13.58
C VAL A 504 -6.67 -2.43 -14.10
N GLN A 505 -7.78 -2.46 -14.86
CA GLN A 505 -8.38 -1.31 -15.56
C GLN A 505 -9.66 -0.78 -14.88
N PHE A 506 -9.81 -0.89 -13.55
CA PHE A 506 -10.97 -0.31 -12.87
C PHE A 506 -10.87 1.21 -12.71
N ILE A 507 -11.97 1.94 -12.89
CA ILE A 507 -12.06 3.41 -12.69
C ILE A 507 -11.54 3.84 -11.30
N ALA A 508 -11.79 3.03 -10.27
CA ALA A 508 -11.34 3.28 -8.90
C ALA A 508 -9.94 2.71 -8.56
N ARG A 509 -9.41 1.79 -9.38
CA ARG A 509 -8.12 1.08 -9.15
C ARG A 509 -7.35 0.91 -10.45
N ASN A 510 -6.96 2.02 -11.04
CA ASN A 510 -6.34 2.03 -12.35
C ASN A 510 -4.80 1.97 -12.22
N THR A 511 -4.23 0.80 -12.55
CA THR A 511 -2.76 0.52 -12.51
C THR A 511 -1.98 1.54 -13.33
N PHE A 512 -2.50 1.91 -14.50
CA PHE A 512 -1.88 2.85 -15.43
C PHE A 512 -1.81 4.25 -14.83
N LYS A 513 -2.91 4.78 -14.29
CA LYS A 513 -2.95 6.14 -13.69
C LYS A 513 -1.98 6.32 -12.52
N LEU A 514 -1.83 5.30 -11.67
CA LEU A 514 -0.89 5.37 -10.53
C LEU A 514 0.55 5.58 -10.98
N PHE A 515 0.94 4.92 -12.08
CA PHE A 515 2.26 5.01 -12.70
C PHE A 515 2.33 6.01 -13.87
N ALA A 516 1.35 6.91 -13.96
CA ALA A 516 1.27 7.97 -14.98
C ALA A 516 1.35 7.45 -16.44
N CYS A 517 0.71 6.31 -16.69
CA CYS A 517 0.54 5.72 -18.02
C CYS A 517 -0.90 5.92 -18.51
N GLU A 518 -1.10 5.92 -19.83
CA GLU A 518 -2.43 5.94 -20.44
C GLU A 518 -3.12 4.57 -20.29
N ASP A 519 -4.45 4.55 -20.32
CA ASP A 519 -5.22 3.34 -20.05
C ASP A 519 -4.98 2.31 -21.16
N GLY A 520 -4.43 1.14 -20.78
CA GLY A 520 -4.06 0.09 -21.73
C GLY A 520 -2.67 0.24 -22.35
N ASP A 521 -1.93 1.30 -22.03
CA ASP A 521 -0.61 1.58 -22.60
C ASP A 521 0.48 1.61 -21.50
N PRO A 522 1.04 0.44 -21.11
CA PRO A 522 2.14 0.40 -20.15
C PRO A 522 3.46 0.82 -20.82
N THR A 523 4.46 1.22 -20.03
CA THR A 523 5.79 1.57 -20.56
C THR A 523 6.45 0.40 -21.30
N SER A 524 6.21 -0.83 -20.85
CA SER A 524 6.58 -2.04 -21.60
C SER A 524 5.56 -3.13 -21.37
N TYR A 525 5.30 -3.93 -22.40
CA TYR A 525 4.41 -5.07 -22.38
C TYR A 525 5.12 -6.28 -22.97
N PHE A 526 5.08 -7.40 -22.25
CA PHE A 526 5.45 -8.72 -22.76
C PHE A 526 4.51 -9.79 -22.21
N GLY A 527 3.53 -10.18 -23.02
CA GLY A 527 2.42 -11.05 -22.63
C GLY A 527 2.73 -12.55 -22.68
N TYR A 528 1.78 -13.37 -22.19
CA TYR A 528 1.90 -14.84 -22.23
C TYR A 528 2.01 -15.35 -23.69
N GLN A 529 1.23 -14.75 -24.59
CA GLN A 529 1.21 -15.10 -26.00
C GLN A 529 2.52 -14.81 -26.72
N GLU A 530 3.12 -13.65 -26.47
CA GLU A 530 4.43 -13.29 -27.02
C GLU A 530 5.51 -14.24 -26.48
N ALA A 531 5.40 -14.65 -25.21
CA ALA A 531 6.35 -15.57 -24.61
C ALA A 531 6.28 -17.00 -25.19
N ILE A 532 5.09 -17.54 -25.47
CA ILE A 532 4.95 -18.86 -26.11
C ILE A 532 5.17 -18.83 -27.63
N GLY A 533 4.92 -17.67 -28.26
CA GLY A 533 5.05 -17.48 -29.71
C GLY A 533 6.46 -17.11 -30.17
N HIS A 534 7.35 -16.75 -29.25
CA HIS A 534 8.77 -16.52 -29.52
C HIS A 534 9.47 -17.83 -29.91
N VAL A 535 10.51 -17.76 -30.74
CA VAL A 535 11.32 -18.91 -31.17
C VAL A 535 12.79 -18.67 -30.80
N PRO A 536 13.40 -19.47 -29.90
CA PRO A 536 12.78 -20.53 -29.10
C PRO A 536 11.80 -19.97 -28.05
N PRO A 537 10.77 -20.73 -27.61
CA PRO A 537 9.76 -20.24 -26.68
C PRO A 537 10.36 -19.88 -25.32
N TYR A 538 9.81 -18.85 -24.67
CA TYR A 538 10.20 -18.44 -23.32
C TYR A 538 9.30 -19.01 -22.22
N LEU A 539 8.11 -19.50 -22.58
CA LEU A 539 7.15 -20.19 -21.72
C LEU A 539 6.53 -21.38 -22.46
N VAL A 540 5.94 -22.32 -21.71
CA VAL A 540 5.22 -23.47 -22.27
C VAL A 540 3.70 -23.23 -22.38
N PRO A 541 3.04 -23.78 -23.42
CA PRO A 541 1.57 -23.82 -23.55
C PRO A 541 0.90 -24.70 -22.48
N PHE A 542 -0.42 -24.54 -22.32
CA PHE A 542 -1.25 -25.41 -21.46
C PHE A 542 -2.41 -26.08 -22.21
N GLU A 543 -2.87 -27.21 -21.67
CA GLU A 543 -4.10 -27.89 -22.08
C GLU A 543 -5.11 -27.89 -20.93
N VAL A 544 -6.38 -27.59 -21.21
CA VAL A 544 -7.44 -27.55 -20.21
C VAL A 544 -8.36 -28.75 -20.35
N TYR A 545 -8.55 -29.45 -19.24
CA TYR A 545 -9.47 -30.58 -19.09
C TYR A 545 -10.54 -30.19 -18.10
N THR A 546 -11.79 -30.12 -18.56
CA THR A 546 -12.94 -29.91 -17.70
C THR A 546 -13.41 -31.26 -17.18
N HIS A 547 -13.62 -31.34 -15.86
CA HIS A 547 -14.20 -32.51 -15.21
C HIS A 547 -15.10 -32.07 -14.06
N THR A 548 -16.41 -32.06 -14.29
CA THR A 548 -17.36 -31.60 -13.28
C THR A 548 -18.37 -32.68 -12.93
N THR A 549 -18.75 -32.74 -11.66
CA THR A 549 -19.78 -33.66 -11.17
C THR A 549 -21.16 -33.00 -11.18
N GLU A 550 -22.22 -33.74 -10.85
CA GLU A 550 -23.57 -33.17 -10.75
C GLU A 550 -23.68 -32.24 -9.53
N PHE A 551 -23.16 -32.66 -8.38
CA PHE A 551 -23.24 -31.85 -7.15
C PHE A 551 -22.48 -30.53 -7.23
N LEU A 552 -21.35 -30.47 -7.95
CA LEU A 552 -20.65 -29.21 -8.20
C LEU A 552 -21.46 -28.23 -9.06
N ARG A 553 -22.31 -28.73 -9.96
CA ARG A 553 -23.08 -27.90 -10.90
C ARG A 553 -24.43 -27.47 -10.38
N ARG A 554 -25.10 -28.33 -9.59
CA ARG A 554 -26.52 -28.14 -9.22
C ARG A 554 -26.77 -28.07 -7.72
N GLY A 555 -25.74 -28.28 -6.90
CA GLY A 555 -25.88 -28.40 -5.47
C GLY A 555 -26.38 -29.78 -5.03
N ILE A 556 -26.70 -29.92 -3.75
CA ILE A 556 -27.19 -31.17 -3.13
C ILE A 556 -28.58 -30.90 -2.56
N LYS A 557 -29.63 -31.46 -3.19
CA LYS A 557 -31.02 -31.25 -2.79
C LYS A 557 -31.71 -32.60 -2.55
N TYR A 558 -32.27 -32.80 -1.36
CA TYR A 558 -32.86 -34.10 -0.96
C TYR A 558 -33.89 -34.64 -1.97
N ASN A 559 -34.72 -33.75 -2.53
CA ASN A 559 -35.74 -34.11 -3.53
C ASN A 559 -35.18 -34.56 -4.89
N GLN A 560 -33.91 -34.26 -5.19
CA GLN A 560 -33.21 -34.60 -6.43
C GLN A 560 -32.26 -35.80 -6.29
N LEU A 561 -32.05 -36.29 -5.06
CA LEU A 561 -31.22 -37.47 -4.77
C LEU A 561 -31.95 -38.79 -5.09
N SER A 562 -31.18 -39.79 -5.52
CA SER A 562 -31.63 -41.17 -5.68
C SER A 562 -32.01 -41.80 -4.34
N LYS A 563 -32.70 -42.95 -4.37
CA LYS A 563 -33.10 -43.65 -3.14
C LYS A 563 -31.89 -44.00 -2.25
N ASP A 564 -30.83 -44.51 -2.84
CA ASP A 564 -29.62 -44.92 -2.12
C ASP A 564 -28.83 -43.71 -1.60
N GLN A 565 -28.82 -42.60 -2.35
CA GLN A 565 -28.19 -41.34 -1.91
C GLN A 565 -28.95 -40.69 -0.74
N ARG A 566 -30.29 -40.83 -0.69
CA ARG A 566 -31.09 -40.37 0.45
C ARG A 566 -30.79 -41.16 1.70
N GLU A 567 -30.65 -42.47 1.59
CA GLU A 567 -30.28 -43.35 2.71
C GLU A 567 -28.88 -43.01 3.25
N GLN A 568 -27.91 -42.72 2.36
CA GLN A 568 -26.59 -42.21 2.76
C GLN A 568 -26.69 -40.88 3.51
N LEU A 569 -27.47 -39.93 2.98
CA LEU A 569 -27.65 -38.62 3.61
C LEU A 569 -28.38 -38.70 4.96
N GLU A 570 -29.35 -39.60 5.11
CA GLU A 570 -30.06 -39.85 6.37
C GLU A 570 -29.19 -40.52 7.44
N ASN A 571 -28.17 -41.29 7.02
CA ASN A 571 -27.18 -41.85 7.94
C ASN A 571 -26.16 -40.80 8.40
N ASP A 572 -25.81 -39.84 7.54
CA ASP A 572 -24.85 -38.78 7.83
C ASP A 572 -25.49 -37.59 8.59
N GLU A 573 -26.78 -37.31 8.40
CA GLU A 573 -27.46 -36.11 8.91
C GLU A 573 -28.82 -36.41 9.58
N VAL A 574 -29.00 -35.90 10.81
CA VAL A 574 -30.21 -36.13 11.63
C VAL A 574 -31.46 -35.43 11.05
N ASP A 575 -31.28 -34.35 10.29
CA ASP A 575 -32.35 -33.60 9.61
C ASP A 575 -32.14 -33.57 8.08
N ALA A 576 -31.91 -34.74 7.48
CA ALA A 576 -31.61 -34.89 6.06
C ALA A 576 -32.70 -34.34 5.11
N GLN A 577 -33.97 -34.36 5.54
CA GLN A 577 -35.12 -33.98 4.70
C GLN A 577 -35.23 -32.46 4.47
N SER A 578 -34.60 -31.64 5.32
CA SER A 578 -34.56 -30.17 5.15
C SER A 578 -33.39 -29.68 4.28
N ILE A 579 -32.51 -30.60 3.84
CA ILE A 579 -31.32 -30.26 3.07
C ILE A 579 -31.65 -29.87 1.62
N ALA A 580 -31.39 -28.60 1.31
CA ALA A 580 -31.43 -28.03 -0.02
C ALA A 580 -30.27 -27.04 -0.20
N TYR A 581 -29.10 -27.55 -0.59
CA TYR A 581 -27.93 -26.74 -0.90
C TYR A 581 -27.91 -26.41 -2.38
N ASP A 582 -27.78 -25.12 -2.71
CA ASP A 582 -27.53 -24.66 -4.07
C ASP A 582 -26.03 -24.76 -4.43
N ASP A 583 -25.68 -24.47 -5.68
CA ASP A 583 -24.29 -24.46 -6.17
C ASP A 583 -23.38 -23.53 -5.34
N THR A 584 -23.89 -22.38 -4.92
CA THR A 584 -23.16 -21.43 -4.04
C THR A 584 -22.97 -21.94 -2.61
N ASP A 585 -23.83 -22.85 -2.14
CA ASP A 585 -23.71 -23.46 -0.81
C ASP A 585 -22.70 -24.61 -0.83
N VAL A 586 -22.65 -25.36 -1.94
CA VAL A 586 -21.59 -26.35 -2.18
C VAL A 586 -20.23 -25.67 -2.27
N ASP A 587 -20.11 -24.45 -2.80
CA ASP A 587 -18.88 -23.64 -2.73
C ASP A 587 -18.44 -23.36 -1.28
N ARG A 588 -19.38 -22.97 -0.40
CA ARG A 588 -19.07 -22.32 0.88
C ARG A 588 -19.24 -23.15 2.15
N ILE A 589 -20.21 -24.06 2.18
CA ILE A 589 -20.76 -24.61 3.44
C ILE A 589 -20.64 -26.15 3.48
N VAL A 590 -20.61 -26.82 2.33
CA VAL A 590 -20.71 -28.30 2.22
C VAL A 590 -19.58 -28.92 1.41
N PHE A 591 -18.98 -29.97 1.94
CA PHE A 591 -17.96 -30.78 1.26
C PHE A 591 -18.44 -32.22 1.11
N ASN A 592 -18.68 -32.66 -0.13
CA ASN A 592 -18.97 -34.07 -0.39
C ASN A 592 -17.68 -34.85 -0.64
N LYS A 593 -17.46 -35.95 0.10
CA LYS A 593 -16.24 -36.77 0.01
C LYS A 593 -16.09 -37.39 -1.38
N ASP A 594 -17.13 -38.00 -1.93
CA ASP A 594 -17.03 -38.70 -3.22
C ASP A 594 -16.71 -37.75 -4.39
N THR A 595 -17.25 -36.53 -4.37
CA THR A 595 -16.87 -35.45 -5.30
C THR A 595 -15.37 -35.15 -5.23
N ASN A 596 -14.81 -35.07 -4.02
CA ASN A 596 -13.38 -34.82 -3.82
C ASN A 596 -12.50 -36.03 -4.21
N ARG A 597 -12.98 -37.27 -3.96
CA ARG A 597 -12.34 -38.48 -4.48
C ARG A 597 -12.27 -38.46 -6.02
N ALA A 598 -13.34 -38.01 -6.69
CA ALA A 598 -13.36 -37.86 -8.14
C ALA A 598 -12.36 -36.81 -8.67
N ILE A 599 -12.18 -35.70 -7.94
CA ILE A 599 -11.15 -34.68 -8.24
C ILE A 599 -9.74 -35.30 -8.18
N LEU A 600 -9.41 -35.97 -7.08
CA LEU A 600 -8.10 -36.60 -6.88
C LEU A 600 -7.84 -37.72 -7.89
N ARG A 601 -8.85 -38.55 -8.17
CA ARG A 601 -8.77 -39.63 -9.17
C ARG A 601 -8.48 -39.09 -10.56
N ASN A 602 -9.12 -37.98 -10.95
CA ASN A 602 -8.88 -37.35 -12.25
C ASN A 602 -7.41 -36.94 -12.44
N LEU A 603 -6.80 -36.32 -11.42
CA LEU A 603 -5.36 -35.99 -11.44
C LEU A 603 -4.51 -37.26 -11.55
N MET A 604 -4.79 -38.27 -10.72
CA MET A 604 -3.98 -39.48 -10.63
C MET A 604 -4.06 -40.36 -11.87
N GLU A 605 -5.19 -40.36 -12.59
CA GLU A 605 -5.39 -41.16 -13.81
C GLU A 605 -4.90 -40.44 -15.06
N ARG A 606 -5.16 -39.12 -15.16
CA ARG A 606 -5.01 -38.37 -16.42
C ARG A 606 -3.89 -37.33 -16.43
N GLY A 607 -3.31 -37.02 -15.27
CA GLY A 607 -2.20 -36.07 -15.15
C GLY A 607 -0.97 -36.48 -15.96
N LEU A 608 -0.22 -35.48 -16.45
CA LEU A 608 1.10 -35.70 -17.02
C LEU A 608 1.97 -36.43 -15.99
N ARG A 609 2.68 -37.45 -16.46
CA ARG A 609 3.51 -38.33 -15.64
C ARG A 609 4.92 -37.77 -15.45
N ASP A 610 5.63 -38.31 -14.48
CA ASP A 610 7.06 -38.10 -14.29
C ASP A 610 7.90 -38.80 -15.37
N ALA A 611 9.23 -38.65 -15.33
CA ALA A 611 10.15 -39.26 -16.28
C ALA A 611 10.04 -40.80 -16.33
N THR A 612 9.62 -41.45 -15.24
CA THR A 612 9.45 -42.90 -15.17
C THR A 612 8.11 -43.38 -15.74
N GLY A 613 7.16 -42.47 -15.96
CA GLY A 613 5.79 -42.80 -16.35
C GLY A 613 4.95 -43.42 -15.23
N SER A 614 5.51 -43.61 -14.03
CA SER A 614 4.90 -44.39 -12.95
C SER A 614 4.00 -43.55 -12.05
N HIS A 615 4.32 -42.27 -11.88
CA HIS A 615 3.61 -41.36 -10.98
C HIS A 615 3.19 -40.09 -11.74
N PRO A 616 2.15 -39.36 -11.28
CA PRO A 616 1.94 -38.02 -11.79
C PRO A 616 3.18 -37.16 -11.52
N GLY A 617 3.53 -36.28 -12.45
CA GLY A 617 4.58 -35.29 -12.21
C GLY A 617 4.15 -34.26 -11.15
N LYS A 618 5.05 -33.33 -10.79
CA LYS A 618 4.76 -32.36 -9.73
C LYS A 618 3.48 -31.58 -10.02
N SER A 619 2.60 -31.52 -9.03
CA SER A 619 1.22 -31.08 -9.17
C SER A 619 0.79 -30.13 -8.05
N ILE A 620 0.02 -29.11 -8.38
CA ILE A 620 -0.57 -28.18 -7.39
C ILE A 620 -2.08 -28.31 -7.41
N VAL A 621 -2.69 -28.53 -6.24
CA VAL A 621 -4.15 -28.58 -6.06
C VAL A 621 -4.61 -27.34 -5.30
N PHE A 622 -5.44 -26.51 -5.93
CA PHE A 622 -5.94 -25.27 -5.34
C PHE A 622 -7.25 -25.51 -4.60
N ALA A 623 -7.18 -25.57 -3.27
CA ALA A 623 -8.31 -25.83 -2.40
C ALA A 623 -9.06 -24.55 -1.99
N ARG A 624 -10.35 -24.70 -1.65
CA ARG A 624 -11.26 -23.61 -1.25
C ARG A 624 -10.84 -22.91 0.03
N ASN A 625 -10.52 -23.69 1.06
CA ASN A 625 -10.06 -23.23 2.38
C ASN A 625 -9.26 -24.34 3.08
N HIS A 626 -8.71 -24.04 4.27
CA HIS A 626 -7.89 -24.98 5.05
C HIS A 626 -8.59 -26.32 5.28
N ASN A 627 -9.85 -26.31 5.73
CA ASN A 627 -10.61 -27.53 6.02
C ASN A 627 -10.79 -28.39 4.75
N HIS A 628 -11.00 -27.77 3.60
CA HIS A 628 -11.07 -28.48 2.32
C HIS A 628 -9.73 -29.09 1.92
N ALA A 629 -8.61 -28.38 2.16
CA ALA A 629 -7.28 -28.87 1.87
C ALA A 629 -6.92 -30.10 2.72
N VAL A 630 -7.25 -30.05 4.02
CA VAL A 630 -7.09 -31.17 4.95
C VAL A 630 -7.93 -32.36 4.50
N LEU A 631 -9.21 -32.15 4.16
CA LEU A 631 -10.08 -33.21 3.64
C LEU A 631 -9.50 -33.87 2.37
N LEU A 632 -8.98 -33.09 1.43
CA LEU A 632 -8.35 -33.62 0.22
C LEU A 632 -7.11 -34.45 0.53
N ALA A 633 -6.29 -34.05 1.52
CA ALA A 633 -5.13 -34.82 1.93
C ALA A 633 -5.52 -36.12 2.63
N GLU A 634 -6.50 -36.09 3.54
CA GLU A 634 -7.04 -37.27 4.21
C GLU A 634 -7.62 -38.27 3.20
N LEU A 635 -8.42 -37.81 2.24
CA LEU A 635 -8.97 -38.64 1.19
C LEU A 635 -7.88 -39.19 0.25
N PHE A 636 -6.80 -38.44 0.02
CA PHE A 636 -5.68 -38.93 -0.75
C PHE A 636 -5.00 -40.11 -0.05
N ASP A 637 -4.72 -39.98 1.25
CA ASP A 637 -4.10 -41.04 2.06
C ASP A 637 -5.03 -42.27 2.19
N GLU A 638 -6.35 -42.06 2.27
CA GLU A 638 -7.37 -43.13 2.24
C GLU A 638 -7.36 -43.89 0.91
N MET A 639 -7.32 -43.18 -0.21
CA MET A 639 -7.39 -43.76 -1.56
C MET A 639 -6.08 -44.40 -2.01
N TYR A 640 -4.94 -43.85 -1.57
CA TYR A 640 -3.61 -44.24 -2.04
C TYR A 640 -2.61 -44.47 -0.90
N PRO A 641 -2.90 -45.39 0.05
CA PRO A 641 -2.06 -45.62 1.22
C PRO A 641 -0.64 -46.07 0.86
N GLN A 642 -0.42 -46.62 -0.34
CA GLN A 642 0.89 -47.05 -0.83
C GLN A 642 1.93 -45.91 -0.94
N TYR A 643 1.50 -44.65 -1.06
CA TYR A 643 2.42 -43.52 -1.16
C TYR A 643 2.86 -42.96 0.19
N GLY A 644 2.19 -43.40 1.27
CA GLY A 644 2.35 -42.83 2.61
C GLY A 644 2.05 -41.33 2.67
N GLY A 645 2.17 -40.74 3.84
CA GLY A 645 1.77 -39.33 4.04
C GLY A 645 2.68 -38.28 3.40
N ASN A 646 3.84 -38.64 2.82
CA ASN A 646 4.81 -37.64 2.33
C ASN A 646 4.63 -37.25 0.85
N PHE A 647 3.87 -38.02 0.08
CA PHE A 647 3.68 -37.76 -1.35
C PHE A 647 2.73 -36.60 -1.64
N CYS A 648 1.68 -36.46 -0.81
CA CYS A 648 0.68 -35.41 -0.86
C CYS A 648 0.65 -34.65 0.46
N ARG A 649 0.85 -33.32 0.44
CA ARG A 649 0.85 -32.49 1.65
C ARG A 649 0.05 -31.20 1.47
N VAL A 650 -0.56 -30.75 2.56
CA VAL A 650 -1.18 -29.42 2.65
C VAL A 650 -0.10 -28.38 2.90
N ILE A 651 -0.10 -27.30 2.11
CA ILE A 651 0.77 -26.14 2.25
C ILE A 651 -0.10 -24.89 2.36
N ASP A 652 -0.34 -24.45 3.60
CA ASP A 652 -1.05 -23.21 3.92
C ASP A 652 -0.52 -22.53 5.19
N ASN A 653 -1.06 -21.34 5.49
CA ASN A 653 -0.58 -20.50 6.59
C ASN A 653 -0.85 -21.08 8.00
N TYR A 654 -1.58 -22.19 8.13
CA TYR A 654 -1.85 -22.81 9.43
C TYR A 654 -0.70 -23.72 9.87
N ASP A 655 0.13 -24.22 8.94
CA ASP A 655 1.34 -24.98 9.28
C ASP A 655 2.52 -24.02 9.54
N THR A 656 3.09 -24.09 10.74
CA THR A 656 4.27 -23.30 11.12
C THR A 656 5.52 -23.63 10.30
N ARG A 657 5.52 -24.78 9.60
CA ARG A 657 6.58 -25.25 8.71
C ARG A 657 6.24 -25.09 7.23
N ALA A 658 5.22 -24.30 6.87
CA ALA A 658 4.83 -24.09 5.48
C ALA A 658 5.99 -23.66 4.56
N GLU A 659 6.91 -22.82 5.06
CA GLU A 659 8.12 -22.43 4.31
C GLU A 659 9.03 -23.63 4.00
N GLN A 660 9.22 -24.54 4.96
CA GLN A 660 10.00 -25.77 4.75
C GLN A 660 9.31 -26.69 3.74
N LEU A 661 7.98 -26.86 3.82
CA LEU A 661 7.23 -27.67 2.86
C LEU A 661 7.29 -27.12 1.44
N ILE A 662 7.36 -25.78 1.28
CA ILE A 662 7.58 -25.14 -0.02
C ILE A 662 8.97 -25.47 -0.55
N ASP A 663 10.00 -25.41 0.30
CA ASP A 663 11.36 -25.73 -0.09
C ASP A 663 11.52 -27.24 -0.38
N ASP A 664 10.84 -28.12 0.37
CA ASP A 664 10.73 -29.56 0.09
C ASP A 664 10.03 -29.82 -1.25
N PHE A 665 8.96 -29.09 -1.58
CA PHE A 665 8.26 -29.22 -2.86
C PHE A 665 9.09 -28.71 -4.04
N LYS A 666 10.00 -27.75 -3.83
CA LYS A 666 10.94 -27.28 -4.86
C LYS A 666 12.06 -28.27 -5.13
N ASP A 667 12.46 -29.05 -4.14
CA ASP A 667 13.55 -30.01 -4.30
C ASP A 667 13.11 -31.16 -5.25
N PRO A 668 13.80 -31.36 -6.38
CA PRO A 668 13.48 -32.43 -7.33
C PRO A 668 13.65 -33.83 -6.72
N LYS A 669 14.49 -33.96 -5.68
CA LYS A 669 14.82 -35.23 -5.02
C LYS A 669 13.85 -35.60 -3.90
N ASN A 670 12.99 -34.67 -3.49
CA ASN A 670 12.04 -34.89 -2.41
C ASN A 670 10.83 -35.71 -2.90
N ALA A 671 10.26 -36.54 -2.02
CA ALA A 671 9.09 -37.36 -2.33
C ALA A 671 7.79 -36.53 -2.49
N LEU A 672 7.77 -35.29 -2.01
CA LEU A 672 6.61 -34.41 -2.12
C LEU A 672 6.32 -34.03 -3.59
N THR A 673 5.24 -34.60 -4.11
CA THR A 673 4.87 -34.52 -5.53
C THR A 673 3.55 -33.77 -5.72
N ILE A 674 2.59 -33.90 -4.80
CA ILE A 674 1.31 -33.20 -4.82
C ILE A 674 1.24 -32.21 -3.67
N ALA A 675 1.12 -30.93 -3.98
CA ALA A 675 0.95 -29.89 -2.98
C ALA A 675 -0.48 -29.33 -3.03
N ILE A 676 -1.24 -29.52 -1.95
CA ILE A 676 -2.57 -28.95 -1.80
C ILE A 676 -2.44 -27.60 -1.11
N SER A 677 -2.87 -26.51 -1.75
CA SER A 677 -2.65 -25.17 -1.23
C SER A 677 -3.91 -24.32 -1.15
N VAL A 678 -3.90 -23.45 -0.15
CA VAL A 678 -4.87 -22.39 0.08
C VAL A 678 -4.12 -21.06 0.09
N ASP A 679 -4.22 -20.29 -1.00
CA ASP A 679 -3.63 -18.97 -1.20
C ASP A 679 -2.08 -18.89 -1.14
N MET A 680 -1.36 -19.88 -0.60
CA MET A 680 0.11 -19.87 -0.47
C MET A 680 0.82 -20.13 -1.81
N LEU A 681 0.43 -21.19 -2.53
CA LEU A 681 1.01 -21.52 -3.84
C LEU A 681 0.35 -20.78 -5.01
N ASP A 682 -0.73 -20.01 -4.77
CA ASP A 682 -1.45 -19.24 -5.79
C ASP A 682 -0.56 -18.16 -6.43
N THR A 683 0.44 -17.65 -5.71
CA THR A 683 1.33 -16.56 -6.16
C THR A 683 2.77 -16.80 -5.74
N GLY A 684 3.70 -16.41 -6.60
CA GLY A 684 5.06 -16.11 -6.16
C GLY A 684 5.95 -17.29 -5.81
N ILE A 685 5.61 -18.52 -6.20
CA ILE A 685 6.51 -19.69 -6.01
C ILE A 685 7.08 -20.18 -7.34
N ASP A 686 8.36 -20.52 -7.32
CA ASP A 686 9.14 -20.95 -8.47
C ASP A 686 9.47 -22.44 -8.40
N VAL A 687 8.72 -23.25 -9.16
CA VAL A 687 8.93 -24.70 -9.33
C VAL A 687 8.75 -25.01 -10.82
N PRO A 688 9.82 -25.01 -11.63
CA PRO A 688 9.74 -25.25 -13.08
C PRO A 688 9.14 -26.60 -13.48
N GLU A 689 9.31 -27.61 -12.62
CA GLU A 689 8.90 -29.00 -12.82
C GLU A 689 7.38 -29.23 -12.72
N VAL A 690 6.60 -28.23 -12.29
CA VAL A 690 5.13 -28.38 -12.17
C VAL A 690 4.51 -28.59 -13.54
N VAL A 691 3.85 -29.72 -13.72
CA VAL A 691 3.23 -30.14 -14.99
C VAL A 691 1.71 -30.28 -14.90
N ASN A 692 1.13 -30.31 -13.70
CA ASN A 692 -0.32 -30.37 -13.51
C ASN A 692 -0.82 -29.32 -12.51
N LEU A 693 -1.91 -28.63 -12.84
CA LEU A 693 -2.63 -27.71 -11.96
C LEU A 693 -4.08 -28.17 -11.81
N VAL A 694 -4.58 -28.29 -10.58
CA VAL A 694 -5.94 -28.73 -10.29
C VAL A 694 -6.73 -27.59 -9.63
N PHE A 695 -7.75 -27.10 -10.33
CA PHE A 695 -8.65 -26.07 -9.85
C PHE A 695 -9.81 -26.72 -9.11
N ALA A 696 -9.60 -27.01 -7.82
CA ALA A 696 -10.61 -27.60 -6.93
C ALA A 696 -11.42 -26.52 -6.17
N LYS A 697 -11.48 -25.29 -6.72
CA LYS A 697 -12.23 -24.15 -6.19
C LYS A 697 -12.73 -23.24 -7.32
N PRO A 698 -13.81 -22.48 -7.11
CA PRO A 698 -14.19 -21.40 -8.01
C PRO A 698 -13.27 -20.19 -7.82
N VAL A 699 -12.84 -19.59 -8.94
CA VAL A 699 -11.93 -18.45 -8.99
C VAL A 699 -12.67 -17.24 -9.54
N LYS A 700 -12.94 -16.26 -8.68
CA LYS A 700 -13.71 -15.05 -9.04
C LYS A 700 -12.85 -13.87 -9.49
N SER A 701 -11.52 -13.99 -9.36
CA SER A 701 -10.58 -12.92 -9.69
C SER A 701 -9.72 -13.31 -10.88
N TYR A 702 -9.80 -12.52 -11.96
CA TYR A 702 -9.02 -12.72 -13.19
C TYR A 702 -7.51 -12.69 -12.94
N VAL A 703 -7.08 -11.79 -12.04
CA VAL A 703 -5.70 -11.70 -11.57
C VAL A 703 -5.25 -13.01 -10.90
N LYS A 704 -6.02 -13.53 -9.93
CA LYS A 704 -5.68 -14.78 -9.25
C LYS A 704 -5.64 -15.94 -10.23
N PHE A 705 -6.61 -15.98 -11.16
CA PHE A 705 -6.70 -16.99 -12.21
C PHE A 705 -5.40 -17.09 -13.02
N TRP A 706 -4.91 -15.98 -13.58
CA TRP A 706 -3.65 -15.96 -14.33
C TRP A 706 -2.41 -16.22 -13.47
N GLN A 707 -2.41 -15.83 -12.20
CA GLN A 707 -1.30 -16.13 -11.28
C GLN A 707 -1.19 -17.62 -10.94
N MET A 708 -2.34 -18.30 -10.83
CA MET A 708 -2.44 -19.76 -10.66
C MET A 708 -1.95 -20.48 -11.93
N ILE A 709 -2.44 -20.09 -13.12
CA ILE A 709 -1.97 -20.64 -14.41
C ILE A 709 -0.46 -20.46 -14.55
N GLY A 710 0.06 -19.29 -14.19
CA GLY A 710 1.47 -18.96 -14.24
C GLY A 710 2.39 -19.95 -13.51
N ARG A 711 1.89 -20.75 -12.56
CA ARG A 711 2.68 -21.77 -11.86
C ARG A 711 3.18 -22.88 -12.79
N GLY A 712 2.44 -23.21 -13.84
CA GLY A 712 2.80 -24.27 -14.80
C GLY A 712 3.60 -23.81 -16.02
N THR A 713 3.65 -22.50 -16.30
CA THR A 713 4.14 -21.95 -17.58
C THR A 713 5.65 -22.01 -17.81
N ARG A 714 6.44 -22.34 -16.79
CA ARG A 714 7.91 -22.30 -16.87
C ARG A 714 8.48 -23.44 -17.69
N LEU A 715 9.55 -23.15 -18.43
CA LEU A 715 10.39 -24.14 -19.11
C LEU A 715 11.16 -24.98 -18.08
N CYS A 716 11.38 -26.25 -18.39
CA CYS A 716 12.20 -27.15 -17.59
C CYS A 716 12.92 -28.11 -18.54
N ALA A 717 14.24 -27.93 -18.67
CA ALA A 717 15.06 -28.78 -19.53
C ALA A 717 15.24 -30.16 -18.89
N ASP A 718 15.35 -31.19 -19.72
CA ASP A 718 15.59 -32.58 -19.32
C ASP A 718 14.55 -33.16 -18.33
N LEU A 719 13.36 -32.57 -18.22
CA LEU A 719 12.34 -32.96 -17.23
C LEU A 719 11.93 -34.44 -17.36
N TYR A 720 11.84 -34.94 -18.59
CA TYR A 720 11.44 -36.32 -18.87
C TYR A 720 12.63 -37.24 -19.20
N GLY A 721 13.86 -36.75 -18.98
CA GLY A 721 15.10 -37.43 -19.33
C GLY A 721 16.00 -36.58 -20.25
N PRO A 722 17.24 -37.01 -20.51
CA PRO A 722 18.19 -36.25 -21.31
C PRO A 722 17.65 -35.90 -22.70
N GLY A 723 17.59 -34.60 -23.02
CA GLY A 723 17.05 -34.05 -24.27
C GLY A 723 15.52 -34.01 -24.37
N LEU A 724 14.80 -34.41 -23.31
CA LEU A 724 13.33 -34.42 -23.27
C LEU A 724 12.81 -33.34 -22.32
N ASP A 725 12.68 -32.14 -22.88
CA ASP A 725 12.25 -30.96 -22.16
C ASP A 725 10.74 -30.94 -21.91
N LYS A 726 10.34 -30.12 -20.94
CA LYS A 726 8.95 -29.76 -20.72
C LYS A 726 8.42 -28.93 -21.89
N THR A 727 7.44 -29.47 -22.61
CA THR A 727 6.81 -28.81 -23.76
C THR A 727 5.41 -28.25 -23.47
N LYS A 728 4.74 -28.75 -22.43
CA LYS A 728 3.39 -28.31 -22.03
C LYS A 728 3.09 -28.65 -20.57
N PHE A 729 1.97 -28.15 -20.06
CA PHE A 729 1.38 -28.56 -18.78
C PHE A 729 -0.14 -28.70 -18.88
N GLN A 730 -0.76 -29.38 -17.92
CA GLN A 730 -2.20 -29.62 -17.89
C GLN A 730 -2.89 -28.86 -16.76
N ILE A 731 -4.11 -28.44 -17.04
CA ILE A 731 -5.01 -27.79 -16.07
C ILE A 731 -6.30 -28.61 -15.98
N PHE A 732 -6.63 -29.06 -14.78
CA PHE A 732 -7.88 -29.75 -14.46
C PHE A 732 -8.85 -28.75 -13.83
N ASP A 733 -9.86 -28.34 -14.60
CA ASP A 733 -10.88 -27.39 -14.16
C ASP A 733 -12.15 -28.12 -13.74
N HIS A 734 -12.40 -28.15 -12.43
CA HIS A 734 -13.57 -28.82 -11.86
C HIS A 734 -14.75 -27.88 -11.62
N TRP A 735 -14.55 -26.57 -11.77
CA TRP A 735 -15.53 -25.53 -11.41
C TRP A 735 -15.95 -24.64 -12.58
N GLY A 736 -15.54 -24.97 -13.81
CA GLY A 736 -15.88 -24.18 -14.99
C GLY A 736 -15.30 -22.76 -14.96
N ASN A 737 -14.13 -22.59 -14.35
CA ASN A 737 -13.43 -21.31 -14.25
C ASN A 737 -13.10 -20.71 -15.62
N PHE A 738 -12.70 -21.53 -16.60
CA PHE A 738 -12.39 -21.06 -17.95
C PHE A 738 -13.65 -20.54 -18.65
N THR A 739 -14.75 -21.30 -18.59
CA THR A 739 -16.05 -20.88 -19.12
C THR A 739 -16.52 -19.56 -18.50
N TYR A 740 -16.37 -19.40 -17.18
CA TYR A 740 -16.71 -18.17 -16.46
C TYR A 740 -15.96 -16.92 -17.01
N PHE A 741 -14.66 -17.04 -17.25
CA PHE A 741 -13.86 -15.92 -17.75
C PHE A 741 -13.98 -15.70 -19.27
N GLU A 742 -14.43 -16.70 -20.04
CA GLU A 742 -14.64 -16.59 -21.50
C GLU A 742 -16.03 -16.06 -21.89
N GLU A 743 -17.11 -16.47 -21.21
CA GLU A 743 -18.48 -16.13 -21.64
C GLU A 743 -19.04 -14.85 -21.01
N SER A 744 -18.45 -14.35 -19.93
CA SER A 744 -19.11 -13.37 -19.06
C SER A 744 -18.20 -12.35 -18.38
N TYR A 745 -16.91 -12.29 -18.72
CA TYR A 745 -16.02 -11.33 -18.07
C TYR A 745 -16.27 -9.90 -18.57
N ARG A 746 -17.20 -9.22 -17.93
CA ARG A 746 -17.14 -7.77 -17.76
C ARG A 746 -16.32 -7.53 -16.49
N GLU A 747 -15.23 -6.79 -16.61
CA GLU A 747 -14.47 -6.31 -15.46
C GLU A 747 -15.41 -5.68 -14.43
N ALA A 748 -15.79 -6.45 -13.41
CA ALA A 748 -16.72 -5.99 -12.40
C ALA A 748 -16.03 -4.91 -11.58
N ASN A 749 -16.50 -3.65 -11.69
CA ASN A 749 -16.05 -2.56 -10.84
C ASN A 749 -16.13 -3.02 -9.37
N PRO A 750 -15.00 -3.21 -8.67
CA PRO A 750 -15.05 -3.57 -7.27
C PRO A 750 -15.66 -2.37 -6.56
N SER A 751 -16.87 -2.51 -6.05
CA SER A 751 -17.42 -1.49 -5.15
C SER A 751 -16.50 -1.44 -3.94
N THR A 752 -15.90 -0.27 -3.68
CA THR A 752 -15.11 -0.06 -2.48
C THR A 752 -16.03 -0.23 -1.28
N SER A 753 -15.90 -1.35 -0.57
CA SER A 753 -16.67 -1.61 0.64
C SER A 753 -16.31 -0.56 1.70
N LYS A 754 -17.26 0.28 2.09
CA LYS A 754 -17.06 1.29 3.14
C LYS A 754 -16.67 0.63 4.47
N SER A 755 -15.71 1.23 5.17
CA SER A 755 -15.29 0.75 6.49
C SER A 755 -16.41 0.89 7.52
N LEU A 756 -16.32 0.15 8.63
CA LEU A 756 -17.29 0.23 9.73
C LEU A 756 -17.43 1.66 10.26
N VAL A 757 -16.30 2.33 10.50
CA VAL A 757 -16.25 3.67 11.08
C VAL A 757 -16.68 4.74 10.06
N GLN A 758 -16.42 4.54 8.76
CA GLN A 758 -17.00 5.40 7.72
C GLN A 758 -18.53 5.31 7.71
N LYS A 759 -19.09 4.09 7.76
CA LYS A 759 -20.55 3.89 7.84
C LYS A 759 -21.12 4.55 9.10
N LEU A 760 -20.42 4.45 10.23
CA LEU A 760 -20.82 5.10 11.49
C LEU A 760 -20.87 6.62 11.35
N PHE A 761 -19.81 7.22 10.81
CA PHE A 761 -19.74 8.66 10.60
C PHE A 761 -20.83 9.16 9.64
N GLU A 762 -21.06 8.44 8.53
CA GLU A 762 -22.16 8.76 7.61
C GLU A 762 -23.54 8.62 8.26
N SER A 763 -23.75 7.63 9.13
CA SER A 763 -24.99 7.49 9.92
C SER A 763 -25.16 8.63 10.93
N ARG A 764 -24.08 9.13 11.55
CA ARG A 764 -24.13 10.29 12.46
C ARG A 764 -24.42 11.59 11.72
N LEU A 765 -23.89 11.75 10.51
CA LEU A 765 -24.24 12.89 9.65
C LEU A 765 -25.70 12.84 9.23
N LEU A 766 -26.19 11.65 8.83
CA LEU A 766 -27.62 11.46 8.55
C LEU A 766 -28.49 11.76 9.76
N LEU A 767 -28.05 11.39 10.97
CA LEU A 767 -28.75 11.72 12.22
C LEU A 767 -28.85 13.24 12.42
N ALA A 768 -27.77 13.99 12.19
CA ALA A 768 -27.80 15.45 12.28
C ALA A 768 -28.81 16.05 11.27
N ASP A 769 -28.82 15.51 10.05
CA ASP A 769 -29.74 15.97 8.99
C ASP A 769 -31.20 15.73 9.36
N LEU A 770 -31.52 14.53 9.82
CA LEU A 770 -32.87 14.16 10.27
C LEU A 770 -33.29 14.94 11.51
N ALA A 771 -32.35 15.27 12.40
CA ALA A 771 -32.63 16.06 13.60
C ALA A 771 -33.00 17.51 13.25
N LEU A 772 -32.37 18.10 12.23
CA LEU A 772 -32.77 19.41 11.70
C LEU A 772 -34.17 19.35 11.08
N ASP A 773 -34.43 18.35 10.24
CA ASP A 773 -35.75 18.16 9.59
C ASP A 773 -36.88 17.92 10.61
N ALA A 774 -36.57 17.21 11.70
CA ALA A 774 -37.50 16.91 12.79
C ALA A 774 -37.56 18.02 13.87
N ALA A 775 -36.81 19.12 13.71
CA ALA A 775 -36.70 20.22 14.67
C ALA A 775 -36.33 19.78 16.10
N LYS A 776 -35.38 18.85 16.22
CA LYS A 776 -34.86 18.29 17.49
C LYS A 776 -33.43 18.78 17.76
N PRO A 777 -33.24 19.95 18.38
CA PRO A 777 -31.91 20.55 18.58
C PRO A 777 -30.97 19.66 19.42
N ASP A 778 -31.49 19.00 20.47
CA ASP A 778 -30.67 18.13 21.33
C ASP A 778 -30.08 16.94 20.56
N ALA A 779 -30.84 16.37 19.62
CA ALA A 779 -30.37 15.28 18.76
C ALA A 779 -29.35 15.77 17.72
N PHE A 780 -29.51 17.01 17.23
CA PHE A 780 -28.54 17.64 16.34
C PHE A 780 -27.21 17.90 17.07
N ASP A 781 -27.25 18.47 18.27
CA ASP A 781 -26.07 18.75 19.08
C ASP A 781 -25.32 17.47 19.47
N LEU A 782 -26.07 16.41 19.79
CA LEU A 782 -25.50 15.09 20.02
C LEU A 782 -24.76 14.57 18.77
N ALA A 783 -25.41 14.58 17.60
CA ALA A 783 -24.79 14.11 16.37
C ALA A 783 -23.52 14.91 16.01
N VAL A 784 -23.58 16.24 16.15
CA VAL A 784 -22.43 17.14 15.92
C VAL A 784 -21.29 16.87 16.91
N SER A 785 -21.59 16.65 18.19
CA SER A 785 -20.55 16.36 19.19
C SER A 785 -19.83 15.04 18.92
N LEU A 786 -20.57 13.98 18.56
CA LEU A 786 -20.01 12.69 18.19
C LEU A 786 -19.17 12.78 16.90
N MET A 787 -19.63 13.52 15.89
CA MET A 787 -18.85 13.75 14.67
C MET A 787 -17.57 14.55 14.95
N ARG A 788 -17.62 15.56 15.83
CA ARG A 788 -16.41 16.30 16.25
C ARG A 788 -15.40 15.38 16.93
N ALA A 789 -15.85 14.49 17.81
CA ALA A 789 -14.98 13.51 18.44
C ALA A 789 -14.36 12.54 17.41
N ASP A 790 -15.13 12.11 16.41
CA ASP A 790 -14.62 11.27 15.32
C ASP A 790 -13.53 11.98 14.49
N ILE A 791 -13.75 13.25 14.15
CA ILE A 791 -12.78 14.06 13.39
C ILE A 791 -11.52 14.32 14.22
N ALA A 792 -11.66 14.61 15.52
CA ALA A 792 -10.53 14.83 16.43
C ALA A 792 -9.69 13.56 16.64
N ALA A 793 -10.29 12.38 16.50
CA ALA A 793 -9.62 11.09 16.60
C ALA A 793 -8.93 10.63 15.30
N LEU A 794 -8.96 11.43 14.23
CA LEU A 794 -8.21 11.12 13.01
C LEU A 794 -6.70 11.23 13.26
N PRO A 795 -5.88 10.25 12.82
CA PRO A 795 -4.44 10.32 12.96
C PRO A 795 -3.86 11.45 12.10
N GLU A 796 -3.30 12.49 12.72
CA GLU A 796 -2.78 13.66 12.00
C GLU A 796 -1.59 13.31 11.08
N THR A 797 -0.83 12.25 11.37
CA THR A 797 0.37 11.88 10.59
C THR A 797 0.07 11.09 9.31
N THR A 798 -1.11 10.46 9.20
CA THR A 798 -1.48 9.61 8.06
C THR A 798 -1.63 10.42 6.77
N ILE A 799 -0.99 9.99 5.68
CA ILE A 799 -0.90 10.76 4.43
C ILE A 799 -2.25 11.10 3.82
N ALA A 800 -3.20 10.15 3.81
CA ALA A 800 -4.57 10.43 3.36
C ALA A 800 -5.25 11.56 4.15
N VAL A 801 -4.99 11.66 5.47
CA VAL A 801 -5.47 12.75 6.32
C VAL A 801 -4.70 14.04 6.01
N ARG A 802 -3.38 13.95 5.77
CA ARG A 802 -2.52 15.09 5.42
C ARG A 802 -2.88 15.73 4.08
N GLU A 803 -3.26 14.92 3.08
CA GLU A 803 -3.76 15.40 1.80
C GLU A 803 -4.99 16.30 1.97
N LYS A 804 -5.77 16.06 3.04
CA LYS A 804 -7.01 16.74 3.40
C LYS A 804 -6.93 17.55 4.69
N TRP A 805 -5.72 17.90 5.13
CA TRP A 805 -5.51 18.60 6.40
C TRP A 805 -6.26 19.92 6.48
N ARG A 806 -6.29 20.67 5.38
CA ARG A 806 -7.01 21.93 5.30
C ARG A 806 -8.51 21.73 5.53
N GLU A 807 -9.10 20.78 4.83
CA GLU A 807 -10.52 20.41 4.93
C GLU A 807 -10.87 19.90 6.35
N VAL A 808 -10.01 19.06 6.94
CA VAL A 808 -10.19 18.56 8.31
C VAL A 808 -10.09 19.68 9.34
N ARG A 809 -9.14 20.62 9.19
CA ARG A 809 -9.01 21.79 10.08
C ARG A 809 -10.16 22.77 9.92
N GLU A 810 -10.68 22.96 8.70
CA GLU A 810 -11.82 23.83 8.42
C GLU A 810 -13.07 23.38 9.19
N VAL A 811 -13.37 22.08 9.20
CA VAL A 811 -14.51 21.54 9.97
C VAL A 811 -14.27 21.53 11.48
N GLN A 812 -13.02 21.56 11.93
CA GLN A 812 -12.69 21.69 13.36
C GLN A 812 -12.86 23.12 13.89
N LEU A 813 -12.99 24.13 13.03
CA LEU A 813 -13.17 25.51 13.47
C LEU A 813 -14.49 25.67 14.26
N PRO A 814 -14.48 26.47 15.35
CA PRO A 814 -15.70 26.72 16.13
C PRO A 814 -16.84 27.23 15.24
N GLY A 815 -18.03 26.68 15.43
CA GLY A 815 -19.25 27.11 14.71
C GLY A 815 -19.46 26.47 13.33
N VAL A 816 -18.43 25.95 12.65
CA VAL A 816 -18.59 25.38 11.28
C VAL A 816 -19.49 24.15 11.26
N MET A 817 -19.21 23.17 12.13
CA MET A 817 -20.06 21.98 12.28
C MET A 817 -21.46 22.31 12.82
N GLN A 818 -21.58 23.41 13.58
CA GLN A 818 -22.86 23.84 14.16
C GLN A 818 -23.77 24.46 13.10
N ALA A 819 -23.19 25.15 12.12
CA ALA A 819 -23.93 25.72 11.00
C ALA A 819 -24.36 24.66 9.97
N LEU A 820 -23.61 23.54 9.86
CA LEU A 820 -23.83 22.42 8.94
C LEU A 820 -24.36 22.84 7.56
N SER A 821 -23.69 23.82 6.94
CA SER A 821 -24.09 24.33 5.62
C SER A 821 -24.04 23.24 4.54
N ALA A 822 -24.70 23.45 3.40
CA ALA A 822 -24.64 22.50 2.28
C ALA A 822 -23.20 22.23 1.81
N ALA A 823 -22.33 23.25 1.85
CA ALA A 823 -20.90 23.11 1.56
C ALA A 823 -20.19 22.24 2.60
N THR A 824 -20.44 22.50 3.90
CA THR A 824 -19.90 21.70 5.01
C THR A 824 -20.35 20.25 4.93
N ARG A 825 -21.63 19.99 4.60
CA ARG A 825 -22.13 18.61 4.42
C ARG A 825 -21.42 17.91 3.26
N SER A 826 -21.25 18.58 2.13
CA SER A 826 -20.51 18.02 0.99
C SER A 826 -19.07 17.70 1.37
N LEU A 827 -18.41 18.60 2.11
CA LEU A 827 -17.04 18.42 2.62
C LEU A 827 -16.97 17.20 3.57
N LEU A 828 -17.91 17.08 4.50
CA LEU A 828 -17.97 15.97 5.45
C LEU A 828 -18.19 14.61 4.75
N LEU A 829 -19.08 14.54 3.76
CA LEU A 829 -19.37 13.29 3.04
C LEU A 829 -18.27 12.89 2.06
N LYS A 830 -17.76 13.84 1.28
CA LYS A 830 -16.82 13.55 0.19
C LYS A 830 -15.39 13.46 0.66
N ASP A 831 -14.98 14.33 1.58
CA ASP A 831 -13.58 14.47 1.97
C ASP A 831 -13.29 13.88 3.35
N VAL A 832 -14.16 14.10 4.36
CA VAL A 832 -13.87 13.68 5.75
C VAL A 832 -14.32 12.25 6.06
N ALA A 833 -15.51 11.83 5.63
CA ALA A 833 -16.06 10.50 5.92
C ALA A 833 -15.17 9.35 5.40
N PRO A 834 -14.58 9.41 4.18
CA PRO A 834 -13.65 8.38 3.72
C PRO A 834 -12.37 8.27 4.57
N LEU A 835 -11.98 9.33 5.30
CA LEU A 835 -10.80 9.31 6.17
C LEU A 835 -11.02 8.48 7.44
N MET A 836 -12.27 8.22 7.82
CA MET A 836 -12.62 7.44 9.01
C MET A 836 -12.09 6.01 8.98
N GLN A 837 -11.76 5.48 7.79
CA GLN A 837 -11.11 4.19 7.65
C GLN A 837 -9.71 4.11 8.30
N TRP A 838 -9.07 5.26 8.55
CA TRP A 838 -7.73 5.35 9.14
C TRP A 838 -7.73 5.44 10.66
N ARG A 839 -8.91 5.52 11.30
CA ARG A 839 -9.01 5.48 12.76
C ARG A 839 -8.58 4.11 13.27
N ASP A 840 -7.81 4.10 14.36
CA ASP A 840 -7.41 2.86 15.00
C ASP A 840 -8.60 2.23 15.73
N THR A 841 -9.07 1.10 15.21
CA THR A 841 -10.18 0.35 15.80
C THR A 841 -9.73 -0.90 16.55
N ARG A 842 -8.42 -1.17 16.63
CA ARG A 842 -7.89 -2.44 17.16
C ARG A 842 -8.33 -2.64 18.60
N GLY A 843 -9.03 -3.75 18.86
CA GLY A 843 -9.55 -4.10 20.19
C GLY A 843 -10.86 -3.39 20.56
N TRP A 844 -11.42 -2.58 19.67
CA TRP A 844 -12.66 -1.81 19.85
C TRP A 844 -13.68 -2.06 18.74
N GLU A 845 -13.46 -3.06 17.88
CA GLU A 845 -14.30 -3.34 16.71
C GLU A 845 -15.77 -3.58 17.09
N TYR A 846 -16.01 -4.30 18.19
CA TYR A 846 -17.36 -4.58 18.69
C TYR A 846 -18.03 -3.36 19.33
N ALA A 847 -17.26 -2.43 19.88
CA ALA A 847 -17.78 -1.15 20.34
C ALA A 847 -18.27 -0.31 19.15
N TYR A 848 -17.50 -0.24 18.07
CA TYR A 848 -17.91 0.48 16.86
C TYR A 848 -19.08 -0.19 16.10
N GLN A 849 -19.23 -1.52 16.22
CA GLN A 849 -20.42 -2.22 15.72
C GLN A 849 -21.69 -1.79 16.48
N LEU A 850 -21.60 -1.71 17.81
CA LEU A 850 -22.69 -1.18 18.64
C LEU A 850 -22.97 0.28 18.30
N ASP A 851 -21.94 1.13 18.23
CA ASP A 851 -22.09 2.55 17.90
C ASP A 851 -22.82 2.73 16.55
N LEU A 852 -22.51 1.91 15.54
CA LEU A 852 -23.19 1.96 14.23
C LEU A 852 -24.65 1.50 14.33
N LEU A 853 -24.92 0.43 15.08
CA LEU A 853 -26.28 -0.05 15.29
C LEU A 853 -27.14 1.04 15.97
N ILE A 854 -26.62 1.64 17.04
CA ILE A 854 -27.31 2.72 17.76
C ILE A 854 -27.52 3.95 16.85
N ALA A 855 -26.50 4.39 16.11
CA ALA A 855 -26.64 5.53 15.21
C ALA A 855 -27.74 5.30 14.14
N ARG A 856 -27.86 4.07 13.62
CA ARG A 856 -28.95 3.70 12.71
C ARG A 856 -30.30 3.68 13.40
N MET A 857 -30.39 3.15 14.61
CA MET A 857 -31.62 3.17 15.40
C MET A 857 -32.09 4.61 15.67
N GLN A 858 -31.18 5.51 16.04
CA GLN A 858 -31.48 6.94 16.23
C GLN A 858 -32.03 7.58 14.94
N CYS A 859 -31.45 7.25 13.77
CA CYS A 859 -31.98 7.72 12.48
C CYS A 859 -33.39 7.18 12.19
N GLU A 860 -33.60 5.87 12.33
CA GLU A 860 -34.90 5.23 12.04
C GLU A 860 -36.00 5.65 13.03
N LEU A 861 -35.62 5.98 14.27
CA LEU A 861 -36.50 6.55 15.29
C LEU A 861 -37.04 7.92 14.84
N LEU A 862 -36.18 8.82 14.35
CA LEU A 862 -36.61 10.12 13.82
C LEU A 862 -37.47 9.98 12.55
N LYS A 863 -37.19 8.98 11.70
CA LYS A 863 -38.00 8.68 10.51
C LYS A 863 -39.35 8.04 10.82
N LYS A 864 -39.55 7.53 12.04
CA LYS A 864 -40.72 6.71 12.43
C LYS A 864 -40.90 5.48 11.52
N SER A 865 -39.79 4.83 11.20
CA SER A 865 -39.72 3.70 10.27
C SER A 865 -39.98 2.36 10.96
N SER A 866 -40.62 1.41 10.26
CA SER A 866 -40.83 0.05 10.76
C SER A 866 -39.52 -0.72 10.95
N VAL A 867 -38.46 -0.33 10.24
CA VAL A 867 -37.10 -0.90 10.33
C VAL A 867 -36.50 -0.74 11.74
N PHE A 868 -36.99 0.22 12.53
CA PHE A 868 -36.56 0.40 13.92
C PHE A 868 -36.78 -0.87 14.77
N ASN A 869 -37.86 -1.63 14.51
CA ASN A 869 -38.16 -2.85 15.24
C ASN A 869 -37.15 -3.97 14.93
N ASP A 870 -36.71 -4.08 13.68
CA ASP A 870 -35.69 -5.07 13.29
C ASP A 870 -34.36 -4.75 13.98
N LEU A 871 -33.95 -3.47 13.98
CA LEU A 871 -32.72 -3.02 14.65
C LEU A 871 -32.79 -3.16 16.18
N ARG A 872 -33.98 -3.00 16.77
CA ARG A 872 -34.22 -3.28 18.19
C ARG A 872 -33.95 -4.75 18.49
N ASP A 873 -34.48 -5.65 17.68
CA ASP A 873 -34.32 -7.09 17.88
C ASP A 873 -32.84 -7.50 17.69
N ASP A 874 -32.14 -6.89 16.74
CA ASP A 874 -30.69 -7.02 16.58
C ASP A 874 -29.92 -6.59 17.83
N LEU A 875 -30.28 -5.47 18.47
CA LEU A 875 -29.62 -4.99 19.68
C LEU A 875 -29.91 -5.90 20.88
N ILE A 876 -31.14 -6.40 21.02
CA ILE A 876 -31.49 -7.36 22.07
C ILE A 876 -30.66 -8.65 21.90
N ALA A 877 -30.55 -9.16 20.67
CA ALA A 877 -29.73 -10.33 20.36
C ALA A 877 -28.24 -10.09 20.64
N LEU A 878 -27.73 -8.89 20.32
CA LEU A 878 -26.35 -8.50 20.60
C LEU A 878 -26.06 -8.48 22.12
N VAL A 879 -26.96 -7.88 22.91
CA VAL A 879 -26.83 -7.80 24.37
C VAL A 879 -27.00 -9.17 25.04
N ALA A 880 -27.76 -10.09 24.43
CA ALA A 880 -27.88 -11.47 24.90
C ALA A 880 -26.55 -12.25 24.87
N GLN A 881 -25.58 -11.83 24.04
CA GLN A 881 -24.27 -12.47 23.94
C GLN A 881 -23.31 -12.05 25.06
N LEU A 882 -23.68 -11.12 25.94
CA LEU A 882 -22.82 -10.65 27.03
C LEU A 882 -22.89 -11.62 28.23
N PRO A 883 -21.75 -12.19 28.66
CA PRO A 883 -21.75 -13.19 29.70
C PRO A 883 -21.80 -12.55 31.10
N ILE A 884 -22.81 -12.92 31.88
CA ILE A 884 -23.13 -12.32 33.20
C ILE A 884 -22.02 -12.58 34.24
N ASN A 885 -21.20 -13.61 34.05
CA ASN A 885 -20.11 -13.96 34.95
C ASN A 885 -18.88 -13.01 34.86
N VAL A 886 -18.86 -12.07 33.91
CA VAL A 886 -17.80 -11.06 33.81
C VAL A 886 -18.16 -9.85 34.68
N ASN A 887 -17.30 -9.48 35.63
CA ASN A 887 -17.56 -8.37 36.58
C ASN A 887 -17.96 -7.06 35.88
N ALA A 888 -17.25 -6.69 34.80
CA ALA A 888 -17.57 -5.48 34.03
C ALA A 888 -18.96 -5.52 33.38
N VAL A 889 -19.46 -6.70 32.98
CA VAL A 889 -20.82 -6.89 32.45
C VAL A 889 -21.84 -6.81 33.58
N ARG A 890 -21.52 -7.39 34.75
CA ARG A 890 -22.36 -7.35 35.95
C ARG A 890 -22.64 -5.92 36.42
N ASP A 891 -21.63 -5.07 36.39
CA ASP A 891 -21.74 -3.65 36.77
C ASP A 891 -22.69 -2.85 35.85
N LYS A 892 -23.07 -3.41 34.70
CA LYS A 892 -23.96 -2.81 33.68
C LYS A 892 -25.26 -3.60 33.48
N LEU A 893 -25.61 -4.53 34.39
CA LEU A 893 -26.81 -5.36 34.28
C LEU A 893 -28.10 -4.55 34.22
N ASP A 894 -28.21 -3.47 34.98
CA ASP A 894 -29.40 -2.61 34.97
C ASP A 894 -29.71 -2.07 33.56
N THR A 895 -28.67 -1.71 32.80
CA THR A 895 -28.82 -1.24 31.42
C THR A 895 -29.15 -2.40 30.47
N ILE A 896 -28.57 -3.57 30.69
CA ILE A 896 -28.88 -4.80 29.93
C ILE A 896 -30.35 -5.20 30.10
N ASP A 897 -30.85 -5.19 31.34
CA ASP A 897 -32.23 -5.55 31.64
C ASP A 897 -33.22 -4.49 31.14
N LYS A 898 -32.86 -3.21 31.19
CA LYS A 898 -33.64 -2.12 30.55
C LYS A 898 -33.82 -2.37 29.05
N VAL A 899 -32.74 -2.70 28.33
CA VAL A 899 -32.77 -3.00 26.88
C VAL A 899 -33.61 -4.25 26.58
N ARG A 900 -33.69 -5.21 27.50
CA ARG A 900 -34.56 -6.40 27.36
C ARG A 900 -36.03 -6.14 27.71
N SER A 901 -36.31 -5.05 28.43
CA SER A 901 -37.67 -4.71 28.86
C SER A 901 -38.49 -4.08 27.72
N GLY A 902 -39.74 -4.51 27.55
CA GLY A 902 -40.65 -3.92 26.56
C GLY A 902 -41.07 -2.48 26.88
N GLU A 903 -41.02 -2.08 28.15
CA GLU A 903 -41.41 -0.76 28.62
C GLU A 903 -40.45 0.34 28.15
N PHE A 904 -39.13 0.07 28.19
CA PHE A 904 -38.10 0.97 27.68
C PHE A 904 -38.33 1.31 26.20
N TRP A 905 -38.62 0.30 25.38
CA TRP A 905 -38.86 0.50 23.94
C TRP A 905 -40.12 1.30 23.66
N LYS A 906 -41.18 1.05 24.42
CA LYS A 906 -42.43 1.80 24.29
C LYS A 906 -42.22 3.28 24.59
N LEU A 907 -41.57 3.60 25.72
CA LEU A 907 -41.23 4.98 26.10
C LEU A 907 -40.32 5.66 25.07
N THR A 908 -39.29 4.96 24.60
CA THR A 908 -38.32 5.48 23.62
C THR A 908 -38.99 5.83 22.29
N VAL A 909 -39.90 4.98 21.79
CA VAL A 909 -40.66 5.22 20.56
C VAL A 909 -41.71 6.33 20.75
N ASP A 910 -42.48 6.27 21.83
CA ASP A 910 -43.56 7.24 22.11
C ASP A 910 -43.01 8.67 22.26
N GLN A 911 -41.84 8.83 22.87
CA GLN A 911 -41.21 10.13 23.10
C GLN A 911 -40.22 10.55 22.00
N THR A 912 -39.92 9.64 21.05
CA THR A 912 -38.84 9.83 20.07
C THR A 912 -37.53 10.25 20.77
N ASP A 913 -37.15 9.48 21.79
CA ASP A 913 -36.04 9.78 22.69
C ASP A 913 -34.71 9.27 22.13
N VAL A 914 -34.03 10.14 21.37
CA VAL A 914 -32.69 9.86 20.82
C VAL A 914 -31.63 9.75 21.92
N ALA A 915 -31.79 10.48 23.04
CA ALA A 915 -30.83 10.51 24.13
C ALA A 915 -30.84 9.20 24.94
N ALA A 916 -32.00 8.57 25.11
CA ALA A 916 -32.09 7.26 25.75
C ALA A 916 -31.23 6.20 25.04
N LEU A 917 -31.20 6.20 23.70
CA LEU A 917 -30.36 5.30 22.91
C LEU A 917 -28.86 5.62 23.07
N GLU A 918 -28.51 6.88 23.27
CA GLU A 918 -27.13 7.30 23.51
C GLU A 918 -26.60 6.82 24.87
N VAL A 919 -27.42 6.89 25.91
CA VAL A 919 -27.08 6.34 27.24
C VAL A 919 -26.78 4.84 27.13
N VAL A 920 -27.59 4.10 26.36
CA VAL A 920 -27.34 2.66 26.10
C VAL A 920 -25.99 2.45 25.41
N ARG A 921 -25.65 3.29 24.43
CA ARG A 921 -24.37 3.24 23.72
C ARG A 921 -23.19 3.44 24.67
N GLU A 922 -23.22 4.48 25.50
CA GLU A 922 -22.14 4.82 26.44
C GLU A 922 -21.92 3.72 27.49
N GLU A 923 -23.00 3.21 28.06
CA GLU A 923 -22.96 2.21 29.12
C GLU A 923 -22.48 0.84 28.61
N LEU A 924 -22.88 0.45 27.39
CA LEU A 924 -22.62 -0.90 26.86
C LEU A 924 -21.37 -0.99 25.98
N ARG A 925 -20.91 0.09 25.34
CA ARG A 925 -19.79 0.02 24.38
C ARG A 925 -18.51 -0.59 24.96
N GLY A 926 -18.18 -0.28 26.22
CA GLY A 926 -16.94 -0.72 26.85
C GLY A 926 -16.92 -2.21 27.17
N ILE A 927 -18.10 -2.82 27.32
CA ILE A 927 -18.25 -4.23 27.68
C ILE A 927 -18.47 -5.15 26.47
N MET A 928 -18.73 -4.59 25.28
CA MET A 928 -18.97 -5.37 24.04
C MET A 928 -17.80 -6.28 23.66
N ARG A 929 -16.58 -5.98 24.10
CA ARG A 929 -15.41 -6.85 23.93
C ARG A 929 -15.52 -8.21 24.64
N HIS A 930 -16.37 -8.29 25.67
CA HIS A 930 -16.56 -9.49 26.48
C HIS A 930 -17.66 -10.40 25.93
N ARG A 931 -18.32 -10.03 24.83
CA ARG A 931 -19.36 -10.86 24.23
C ARG A 931 -18.83 -12.25 23.91
N VAL A 932 -19.58 -13.27 24.28
CA VAL A 932 -19.33 -14.62 23.81
C VAL A 932 -19.76 -14.63 22.37
N ILE A 933 -18.77 -14.56 21.47
CA ILE A 933 -18.98 -14.93 20.09
C ILE A 933 -19.27 -16.42 20.15
N GLY A 934 -20.56 -16.76 20.25
CA GLY A 934 -20.98 -18.09 19.84
C GLY A 934 -20.42 -18.31 18.44
N PRO A 935 -20.05 -19.55 18.08
CA PRO A 935 -19.55 -19.82 16.73
C PRO A 935 -20.48 -19.10 15.76
N THR A 936 -19.90 -18.18 14.98
CA THR A 936 -20.57 -17.57 13.84
C THR A 936 -21.37 -18.67 13.16
N VAL A 937 -22.64 -18.45 12.83
CA VAL A 937 -23.37 -19.43 12.00
C VAL A 937 -22.50 -19.73 10.79
N GLY A 938 -21.97 -20.95 10.78
CA GLY A 938 -20.59 -21.22 10.40
C GLY A 938 -20.06 -22.29 11.34
N GLY A 939 -20.89 -23.34 11.52
CA GLY A 939 -20.41 -24.59 12.10
C GLY A 939 -19.21 -25.12 11.31
N LYS A 940 -18.60 -26.20 11.80
CA LYS A 940 -17.69 -26.98 10.97
C LYS A 940 -18.34 -27.19 9.59
N PRO A 941 -17.62 -26.98 8.47
CA PRO A 941 -18.19 -27.25 7.15
C PRO A 941 -18.77 -28.66 7.17
N ARG A 942 -20.00 -28.81 6.68
CA ARG A 942 -20.68 -30.09 6.74
C ARG A 942 -20.01 -31.01 5.72
N VAL A 943 -19.48 -32.13 6.21
CA VAL A 943 -18.83 -33.13 5.37
C VAL A 943 -19.82 -34.26 5.18
N LEU A 944 -20.22 -34.48 3.93
CA LEU A 944 -21.13 -35.55 3.53
C LEU A 944 -20.35 -36.62 2.77
N ASP A 945 -20.79 -37.87 2.79
CA ASP A 945 -20.24 -38.95 1.95
C ASP A 945 -21.33 -39.57 1.06
N ILE A 946 -21.89 -38.75 0.17
CA ILE A 946 -22.91 -39.18 -0.79
C ILE A 946 -22.21 -39.60 -2.09
N THR A 947 -22.52 -40.81 -2.55
CA THR A 947 -21.99 -41.34 -3.82
C THR A 947 -22.48 -40.50 -5.00
N GLU A 948 -21.57 -40.07 -5.85
CA GLU A 948 -21.91 -39.34 -7.08
C GLU A 948 -22.33 -40.31 -8.19
N ASP A 949 -23.24 -39.85 -9.05
CA ASP A 949 -23.64 -40.62 -10.23
C ASP A 949 -22.59 -40.46 -11.34
N ALA A 950 -21.73 -41.46 -11.50
CA ALA A 950 -20.68 -41.48 -12.51
C ALA A 950 -21.18 -41.26 -13.95
N SER A 951 -22.45 -41.61 -14.24
CA SER A 951 -23.04 -41.39 -15.57
C SER A 951 -23.29 -39.90 -15.88
N LYS A 952 -23.31 -39.06 -14.85
CA LYS A 952 -23.53 -37.61 -14.96
C LYS A 952 -22.24 -36.80 -14.87
N PHE A 953 -21.08 -37.47 -14.88
CA PHE A 953 -19.79 -36.79 -14.93
C PHE A 953 -19.62 -36.21 -16.33
N GLU A 954 -19.31 -34.92 -16.39
CA GLU A 954 -19.02 -34.25 -17.64
C GLU A 954 -17.51 -34.11 -17.79
N PHE A 955 -16.99 -34.72 -18.85
CA PHE A 955 -15.59 -34.61 -19.25
C PHE A 955 -15.51 -33.86 -20.58
N GLY A 956 -14.66 -32.86 -20.64
CA GLY A 956 -14.37 -32.13 -21.87
C GLY A 956 -12.90 -31.80 -21.98
N ARG A 957 -12.40 -31.75 -23.21
CA ARG A 957 -11.19 -30.98 -23.52
C ARG A 957 -11.67 -29.58 -23.87
N HIS A 958 -11.30 -28.60 -23.05
CA HIS A 958 -11.60 -27.21 -23.33
C HIS A 958 -10.43 -26.61 -24.11
N MET A 959 -10.72 -26.08 -25.30
CA MET A 959 -9.75 -25.28 -26.05
C MET A 959 -10.01 -23.83 -25.64
N PRO A 960 -9.08 -23.17 -24.93
CA PRO A 960 -9.31 -21.81 -24.46
C PRO A 960 -9.54 -20.88 -25.65
N LYS A 961 -10.67 -20.18 -25.67
CA LYS A 961 -11.02 -19.19 -26.71
C LYS A 961 -10.39 -17.82 -26.47
N LEU A 962 -9.38 -17.76 -25.61
CA LEU A 962 -8.61 -16.55 -25.38
C LEU A 962 -8.03 -16.08 -26.73
N GLU A 963 -8.05 -14.77 -27.01
CA GLU A 963 -7.62 -14.24 -28.32
C GLU A 963 -6.31 -14.90 -28.78
N GLY A 964 -6.28 -15.58 -29.93
CA GLY A 964 -5.05 -16.15 -30.49
C GLY A 964 -4.59 -17.54 -29.98
N THR A 965 -5.20 -18.19 -28.98
CA THR A 965 -4.79 -19.56 -28.56
C THR A 965 -5.18 -20.65 -29.57
N GLU A 966 -6.31 -20.51 -30.27
CA GLU A 966 -6.80 -21.51 -31.23
C GLU A 966 -5.86 -21.70 -32.42
N LEU A 967 -5.30 -20.61 -32.94
CA LEU A 967 -4.31 -20.60 -34.03
C LEU A 967 -2.99 -21.27 -33.60
N VAL A 968 -2.52 -21.07 -32.36
CA VAL A 968 -1.26 -21.62 -31.86
C VAL A 968 -1.35 -23.14 -31.68
N THR A 969 -2.43 -23.66 -31.11
CA THR A 969 -2.57 -25.12 -30.87
C THR A 969 -2.79 -25.91 -32.16
N TYR A 970 -3.49 -25.34 -33.15
CA TYR A 970 -3.57 -25.94 -34.49
C TYR A 970 -2.21 -25.89 -35.20
N ARG A 971 -1.54 -24.73 -35.17
CA ARG A 971 -0.18 -24.55 -35.72
C ARG A 971 0.83 -25.55 -35.14
N GLN A 972 0.87 -25.75 -33.83
CA GLN A 972 1.79 -26.69 -33.19
C GLN A 972 1.55 -28.14 -33.62
N ARG A 973 0.29 -28.55 -33.83
CA ARG A 973 -0.03 -29.89 -34.33
C ARG A 973 0.44 -30.08 -35.76
N VAL A 974 0.20 -29.09 -36.62
CA VAL A 974 0.70 -29.08 -38.00
C VAL A 974 2.23 -29.10 -37.99
N GLU A 975 2.87 -28.26 -37.19
CA GLU A 975 4.33 -28.19 -37.05
C GLU A 975 4.93 -29.53 -36.61
N GLN A 976 4.37 -30.21 -35.60
CA GLN A 976 4.85 -31.52 -35.15
C GLN A 976 4.78 -32.58 -36.26
N VAL A 977 3.66 -32.64 -36.99
CA VAL A 977 3.48 -33.57 -38.11
C VAL A 977 4.47 -33.26 -39.25
N LEU A 978 4.62 -31.99 -39.60
CA LEU A 978 5.59 -31.57 -40.62
C LEU A 978 7.04 -31.82 -40.15
N THR A 979 7.31 -31.70 -38.85
CA THR A 979 8.63 -31.93 -38.26
C THR A 979 9.10 -33.37 -38.37
N GLY A 980 8.22 -34.33 -38.10
CA GLY A 980 8.50 -35.75 -38.28
C GLY A 980 8.75 -36.16 -39.75
N LEU A 981 8.33 -35.32 -40.70
CA LEU A 981 8.47 -35.56 -42.14
C LEU A 981 9.66 -34.83 -42.77
N PHE A 982 10.38 -33.97 -42.04
CA PHE A 982 11.49 -33.17 -42.60
C PHE A 982 12.69 -34.00 -43.08
N GLU A 983 12.98 -35.11 -42.41
CA GLU A 983 14.13 -35.94 -42.77
C GLU A 983 13.87 -36.81 -44.01
N THR A 984 12.60 -37.07 -44.31
CA THR A 984 12.19 -38.05 -45.32
C THR A 984 11.49 -37.42 -46.53
N ASN A 985 10.94 -36.20 -46.39
CA ASN A 985 10.16 -35.55 -47.43
C ASN A 985 10.97 -34.46 -48.20
N PRO A 986 11.24 -34.64 -49.50
CA PRO A 986 12.00 -33.67 -50.29
C PRO A 986 11.25 -32.35 -50.56
N THR A 987 9.92 -32.37 -50.56
CA THR A 987 9.08 -31.17 -50.76
C THR A 987 9.21 -30.20 -49.59
N LEU A 988 9.16 -30.70 -48.35
CA LEU A 988 9.31 -29.86 -47.15
C LEU A 988 10.71 -29.22 -47.05
N ARG A 989 11.76 -29.93 -47.50
CA ARG A 989 13.13 -29.39 -47.56
C ARG A 989 13.24 -28.23 -48.57
N LYS A 990 12.61 -28.36 -49.74
CA LYS A 990 12.53 -27.28 -50.73
C LYS A 990 11.81 -26.05 -50.18
N ILE A 991 10.69 -26.25 -49.48
CA ILE A 991 9.91 -25.16 -48.86
C ILE A 991 10.74 -24.36 -47.85
N ARG A 992 11.52 -25.04 -46.98
CA ARG A 992 12.36 -24.43 -45.93
C ARG A 992 13.60 -23.71 -46.46
N ARG A 993 14.13 -24.13 -47.62
CA ARG A 993 15.28 -23.48 -48.28
C ARG A 993 14.91 -22.37 -49.24
N SER A 994 13.61 -22.03 -49.34
CA SER A 994 13.08 -21.08 -50.32
C SER A 994 13.30 -21.52 -51.79
N GLU A 995 13.31 -22.83 -52.04
CA GLU A 995 13.39 -23.41 -53.40
C GLU A 995 11.97 -23.59 -54.00
N SER A 996 11.86 -23.60 -55.34
CA SER A 996 10.57 -23.75 -56.05
C SER A 996 9.93 -25.13 -55.88
N VAL A 997 8.62 -25.19 -55.66
CA VAL A 997 7.84 -26.41 -55.44
C VAL A 997 6.70 -26.51 -56.46
N THR A 998 6.44 -27.71 -56.99
CA THR A 998 5.36 -27.92 -57.98
C THR A 998 4.02 -28.24 -57.31
N GLU A 999 2.90 -28.00 -58.01
CA GLU A 999 1.55 -28.32 -57.52
C GLU A 999 1.36 -29.83 -57.25
N SER A 1000 2.02 -30.69 -58.03
CA SER A 1000 2.08 -32.14 -57.80
C SER A 1000 2.82 -32.50 -56.51
N ASP A 1001 3.88 -31.78 -56.16
CA ASP A 1001 4.64 -32.00 -54.92
C ASP A 1001 3.80 -31.64 -53.68
N LEU A 1002 3.01 -30.57 -53.77
CA LEU A 1002 2.10 -30.13 -52.71
C LEU A 1002 0.93 -31.11 -52.53
N THR A 1003 0.34 -31.58 -53.64
CA THR A 1003 -0.76 -32.56 -53.59
C THR A 1003 -0.30 -33.87 -52.96
N ALA A 1004 0.90 -34.34 -53.32
CA ALA A 1004 1.50 -35.53 -52.72
C ALA A 1004 1.77 -35.36 -51.21
N LEU A 1005 2.23 -34.18 -50.79
CA LEU A 1005 2.44 -33.86 -49.36
C LEU A 1005 1.13 -33.83 -48.57
N VAL A 1006 0.07 -33.23 -49.13
CA VAL A 1006 -1.27 -33.18 -48.53
C VAL A 1006 -1.85 -34.59 -48.38
N SER A 1007 -1.79 -35.41 -49.43
CA SER A 1007 -2.26 -36.80 -49.37
C SER A 1007 -1.48 -37.64 -48.37
N LEU A 1008 -0.17 -37.46 -48.28
CA LEU A 1008 0.68 -38.18 -47.32
C LEU A 1008 0.32 -37.82 -45.87
N VAL A 1009 0.15 -36.52 -45.57
CA VAL A 1009 -0.23 -36.07 -44.23
C VAL A 1009 -1.63 -36.54 -43.85
N LEU A 1010 -2.61 -36.44 -44.75
CA LEU A 1010 -3.98 -36.92 -44.49
C LEU A 1010 -4.07 -38.44 -44.30
N THR A 1011 -3.19 -39.21 -44.95
CA THR A 1011 -3.17 -40.68 -44.83
C THR A 1011 -2.62 -41.12 -43.47
N HIS A 1012 -1.62 -40.43 -42.95
CA HIS A 1012 -0.99 -40.76 -41.66
C HIS A 1012 -1.63 -40.05 -40.46
N HIS A 1013 -2.22 -38.87 -40.67
CA HIS A 1013 -2.81 -38.00 -39.66
C HIS A 1013 -4.14 -37.41 -40.16
N PRO A 1014 -5.24 -38.20 -40.14
CA PRO A 1014 -6.54 -37.78 -40.67
C PRO A 1014 -7.18 -36.60 -39.93
N ASP A 1015 -6.68 -36.28 -38.73
CA ASP A 1015 -7.06 -35.13 -37.89
C ASP A 1015 -6.33 -33.82 -38.26
N VAL A 1016 -5.37 -33.87 -39.20
CA VAL A 1016 -4.60 -32.71 -39.67
C VAL A 1016 -4.78 -32.51 -41.17
N ASN A 1017 -5.65 -31.57 -41.57
CA ASN A 1017 -5.87 -31.22 -42.97
C ASN A 1017 -5.04 -30.01 -43.40
N LEU A 1018 -3.98 -30.24 -44.17
CA LEU A 1018 -3.13 -29.17 -44.71
C LEU A 1018 -3.88 -28.22 -45.66
N ALA A 1019 -4.95 -28.65 -46.33
CA ALA A 1019 -5.74 -27.78 -47.22
C ALA A 1019 -6.47 -26.67 -46.46
N TRP A 1020 -6.71 -26.82 -45.16
CA TRP A 1020 -7.32 -25.77 -44.34
C TRP A 1020 -6.32 -24.66 -43.99
N LEU A 1021 -5.01 -24.86 -44.18
CA LEU A 1021 -4.01 -23.85 -43.90
C LEU A 1021 -4.22 -22.57 -44.73
N THR A 1022 -4.68 -22.68 -45.97
CA THR A 1022 -4.97 -21.51 -46.81
C THR A 1022 -6.21 -20.73 -46.34
N GLU A 1023 -7.15 -21.38 -45.63
CA GLU A 1023 -8.30 -20.71 -45.01
C GLU A 1023 -7.94 -20.01 -43.70
N PHE A 1024 -7.00 -20.57 -42.92
CA PHE A 1024 -6.55 -20.00 -41.65
C PHE A 1024 -5.43 -18.94 -41.77
N TYR A 1025 -4.79 -18.83 -42.94
CA TYR A 1025 -3.72 -17.86 -43.23
C TYR A 1025 -4.10 -16.99 -44.45
N PRO A 1026 -5.02 -16.01 -44.29
CA PRO A 1026 -5.51 -15.18 -45.39
C PRO A 1026 -4.40 -14.35 -46.08
N ASP A 1027 -3.29 -14.12 -45.37
CA ASP A 1027 -2.10 -13.42 -45.81
C ASP A 1027 -1.24 -14.16 -46.86
N THR A 1028 -1.53 -15.44 -47.12
CA THR A 1028 -0.69 -16.30 -47.98
C THR A 1028 -1.16 -16.37 -49.43
N ALA A 1029 -2.11 -15.50 -49.83
CA ALA A 1029 -2.70 -15.45 -51.17
C ALA A 1029 -3.24 -16.81 -51.70
N GLY A 1030 -3.61 -17.72 -50.79
CA GLY A 1030 -4.09 -19.06 -51.14
C GLY A 1030 -2.98 -20.03 -51.57
N ASP A 1031 -1.70 -19.66 -51.47
CA ASP A 1031 -0.58 -20.56 -51.75
C ASP A 1031 -0.28 -21.46 -50.54
N LEU A 1032 -0.54 -22.75 -50.71
CA LEU A 1032 -0.28 -23.76 -49.70
C LEU A 1032 1.23 -23.90 -49.37
N ALA A 1033 2.14 -23.69 -50.33
CA ALA A 1033 3.58 -23.72 -50.07
C ALA A 1033 3.99 -22.56 -49.15
N ALA A 1034 3.45 -21.36 -49.39
CA ALA A 1034 3.62 -20.22 -48.51
C ALA A 1034 3.00 -20.47 -47.13
N ALA A 1035 1.79 -21.04 -47.05
CA ALA A 1035 1.13 -21.38 -45.80
C ALA A 1035 1.91 -22.41 -44.96
N ILE A 1036 2.47 -23.44 -45.60
CA ILE A 1036 3.37 -24.42 -44.95
C ILE A 1036 4.67 -23.74 -44.49
N ARG A 1037 5.25 -22.85 -45.31
CA ARG A 1037 6.45 -22.08 -44.94
C ARG A 1037 6.22 -21.23 -43.69
N THR A 1038 5.04 -20.64 -43.51
CA THR A 1038 4.64 -19.90 -42.30
C THR A 1038 4.67 -20.72 -41.01
N ILE A 1039 4.61 -22.03 -41.12
CA ILE A 1039 4.54 -22.97 -40.00
C ILE A 1039 5.92 -23.56 -39.73
N VAL A 1040 6.64 -23.91 -40.79
CA VAL A 1040 7.98 -24.51 -40.75
C VAL A 1040 9.09 -23.50 -40.45
N GLY A 1041 8.89 -22.23 -40.83
CA GLY A 1041 9.88 -21.16 -40.69
C GLY A 1041 11.11 -21.29 -41.61
N LEU A 1042 11.99 -20.30 -41.56
CA LEU A 1042 13.36 -20.37 -42.09
C LEU A 1042 14.32 -20.84 -40.98
N GLU A 1043 15.48 -21.40 -41.35
CA GLU A 1043 16.52 -21.73 -40.36
C GLU A 1043 16.98 -20.47 -39.60
N PRO A 1044 16.87 -20.44 -38.25
CA PRO A 1044 17.19 -19.26 -37.44
C PRO A 1044 18.63 -18.79 -37.63
N GLU A 1045 19.57 -19.71 -37.82
CA GLU A 1045 20.98 -19.38 -38.09
C GLU A 1045 21.12 -18.58 -39.39
N VAL A 1046 20.33 -18.87 -40.43
CA VAL A 1046 20.37 -18.19 -41.74
C VAL A 1046 19.80 -16.77 -41.66
N VAL A 1047 18.73 -16.58 -40.88
CA VAL A 1047 18.17 -15.24 -40.63
C VAL A 1047 19.13 -14.41 -39.79
N ALA A 1048 19.70 -14.98 -38.73
CA ALA A 1048 20.65 -14.29 -37.87
C ALA A 1048 21.95 -13.90 -38.62
N GLU A 1049 22.50 -14.80 -39.44
CA GLU A 1049 23.70 -14.56 -40.25
C GLU A 1049 23.50 -13.38 -41.21
N ARG A 1050 22.37 -13.33 -41.92
CA ARG A 1050 22.09 -12.28 -42.91
C ARG A 1050 21.82 -10.90 -42.31
N PHE A 1051 21.32 -10.84 -41.08
CA PHE A 1051 21.15 -9.58 -40.34
C PHE A 1051 22.39 -9.16 -39.54
N SER A 1052 23.36 -10.06 -39.33
CA SER A 1052 24.57 -9.77 -38.54
C SER A 1052 25.39 -8.62 -39.12
N GLU A 1053 25.50 -8.52 -40.45
CA GLU A 1053 26.20 -7.43 -41.14
C GLU A 1053 25.57 -6.06 -40.86
N PHE A 1054 24.24 -6.00 -40.74
CA PHE A 1054 23.50 -4.77 -40.44
C PHE A 1054 23.77 -4.31 -39.00
N PHE A 1055 23.73 -5.22 -38.03
CA PHE A 1055 24.01 -4.89 -36.62
C PHE A 1055 25.47 -4.47 -36.38
N VAL A 1056 26.42 -5.03 -37.12
CA VAL A 1056 27.84 -4.62 -37.04
C VAL A 1056 28.05 -3.20 -37.56
N ARG A 1057 27.29 -2.79 -38.59
CA ARG A 1057 27.38 -1.43 -39.15
C ARG A 1057 26.62 -0.39 -38.33
N HIS A 1058 25.61 -0.80 -37.57
CA HIS A 1058 24.75 0.08 -36.77
C HIS A 1058 24.78 -0.27 -35.27
N PRO A 1059 25.88 0.00 -34.53
CA PRO A 1059 25.98 -0.34 -33.10
C PRO A 1059 25.17 0.57 -32.16
N GLN A 1060 24.70 1.73 -32.64
CA GLN A 1060 23.98 2.76 -31.87
C GLN A 1060 22.45 2.68 -31.99
N LEU A 1061 21.89 1.56 -32.45
CA LEU A 1061 20.43 1.43 -32.69
C LEU A 1061 19.61 1.69 -31.41
N SER A 1062 18.62 2.59 -31.55
CA SER A 1062 17.63 2.92 -30.51
C SER A 1062 16.73 1.72 -30.15
N ALA A 1063 16.03 1.77 -29.00
CA ALA A 1063 15.11 0.69 -28.62
C ALA A 1063 13.99 0.48 -29.66
N LYS A 1064 13.51 1.58 -30.27
CA LYS A 1064 12.50 1.55 -31.35
C LYS A 1064 13.03 0.80 -32.57
N GLN A 1065 14.26 1.10 -33.00
CA GLN A 1065 14.92 0.42 -34.12
C GLN A 1065 15.21 -1.05 -33.84
N GLN A 1066 15.68 -1.37 -32.63
CA GLN A 1066 15.91 -2.76 -32.22
C GLN A 1066 14.61 -3.57 -32.17
N ARG A 1067 13.50 -2.98 -31.71
CA ARG A 1067 12.18 -3.63 -31.75
C ARG A 1067 11.73 -3.88 -33.19
N PHE A 1068 11.86 -2.89 -34.07
CA PHE A 1068 11.53 -3.07 -35.48
C PHE A 1068 12.38 -4.19 -36.09
N MET A 1069 13.67 -4.27 -35.77
CA MET A 1069 14.55 -5.36 -36.23
C MET A 1069 14.14 -6.70 -35.67
N ALA A 1070 13.84 -6.80 -34.38
CA ALA A 1070 13.39 -8.05 -33.76
C ALA A 1070 12.05 -8.51 -34.36
N LEU A 1071 11.10 -7.59 -34.58
CA LEU A 1071 9.86 -7.90 -35.27
C LEU A 1071 10.11 -8.36 -36.70
N LEU A 1072 11.03 -7.71 -37.41
CA LEU A 1072 11.37 -8.07 -38.78
C LEU A 1072 12.06 -9.44 -38.86
N GLN A 1073 13.04 -9.69 -38.00
CA GLN A 1073 13.72 -10.99 -37.91
C GLN A 1073 12.76 -12.10 -37.51
N ASN A 1074 11.91 -11.86 -36.50
CA ASN A 1074 10.88 -12.83 -36.10
C ASN A 1074 9.86 -13.04 -37.22
N HIS A 1075 9.47 -11.98 -37.93
CA HIS A 1075 8.57 -12.09 -39.06
C HIS A 1075 9.22 -12.89 -40.20
N ILE A 1076 10.47 -12.60 -40.57
CA ILE A 1076 11.17 -13.35 -41.62
C ILE A 1076 11.43 -14.80 -41.19
N ALA A 1077 11.83 -15.04 -39.93
CA ALA A 1077 12.01 -16.39 -39.40
C ALA A 1077 10.69 -17.18 -39.40
N LYS A 1078 9.57 -16.53 -39.12
CA LYS A 1078 8.25 -17.15 -38.99
C LYS A 1078 7.51 -17.30 -40.33
N PHE A 1079 7.60 -16.32 -41.22
CA PHE A 1079 6.85 -16.23 -42.48
C PHE A 1079 7.73 -16.47 -43.73
N GLY A 1080 9.05 -16.49 -43.59
CA GLY A 1080 10.03 -16.76 -44.65
C GLY A 1080 10.33 -15.57 -45.56
N VAL A 1081 9.35 -14.72 -45.83
CA VAL A 1081 9.50 -13.48 -46.62
C VAL A 1081 8.71 -12.35 -45.98
N VAL A 1082 9.07 -11.11 -46.30
CA VAL A 1082 8.29 -9.92 -45.97
C VAL A 1082 8.25 -9.02 -47.19
N THR A 1083 7.05 -8.62 -47.61
CA THR A 1083 6.87 -7.65 -48.69
C THR A 1083 7.06 -6.23 -48.15
N LEU A 1084 7.45 -5.29 -49.00
CA LEU A 1084 7.72 -3.91 -48.59
C LEU A 1084 6.45 -3.27 -47.99
N ASP A 1085 5.31 -3.53 -48.62
CA ASP A 1085 4.00 -3.02 -48.20
C ASP A 1085 3.66 -3.46 -46.75
N LYS A 1086 4.02 -4.69 -46.37
CA LYS A 1086 3.76 -5.23 -45.02
C LYS A 1086 4.60 -4.57 -43.92
N LEU A 1087 5.67 -3.87 -44.26
CA LEU A 1087 6.42 -3.07 -43.28
C LEU A 1087 5.64 -1.84 -42.80
N TYR A 1088 4.57 -1.47 -43.52
CA TYR A 1088 3.64 -0.39 -43.19
C TYR A 1088 2.31 -0.92 -42.61
N ASP A 1089 2.24 -2.20 -42.23
CA ASP A 1089 1.11 -2.82 -41.55
C ASP A 1089 1.49 -3.31 -40.13
N ALA A 1090 0.50 -3.71 -39.33
CA ALA A 1090 0.76 -4.35 -38.04
C ALA A 1090 1.45 -5.73 -38.26
N PRO A 1091 2.48 -6.11 -37.49
CA PRO A 1091 2.91 -5.55 -36.21
C PRO A 1091 3.95 -4.41 -36.30
N PHE A 1092 4.44 -4.04 -37.49
CA PHE A 1092 5.47 -3.01 -37.66
C PHE A 1092 4.96 -1.61 -37.34
N THR A 1093 3.70 -1.32 -37.67
CA THR A 1093 3.05 -0.05 -37.32
C THR A 1093 2.84 0.15 -35.83
N GLN A 1094 2.92 -0.91 -35.02
CA GLN A 1094 2.93 -0.79 -33.55
C GLN A 1094 4.25 -0.20 -33.03
N VAL A 1095 5.31 -0.20 -33.85
CA VAL A 1095 6.58 0.44 -33.53
C VAL A 1095 6.57 1.89 -34.01
N SER A 1096 6.12 2.14 -35.24
CA SER A 1096 5.94 3.49 -35.78
C SER A 1096 4.79 3.52 -36.78
N PRO A 1097 3.86 4.50 -36.73
CA PRO A 1097 2.78 4.61 -37.71
C PRO A 1097 3.26 4.65 -39.15
N ASP A 1098 4.42 5.26 -39.40
CA ASP A 1098 5.03 5.42 -40.72
C ASP A 1098 5.97 4.24 -41.11
N GLY A 1099 5.84 3.09 -40.44
CA GLY A 1099 6.64 1.89 -40.77
C GLY A 1099 8.15 2.09 -40.60
N PRO A 1100 9.00 1.59 -41.51
CA PRO A 1100 10.47 1.70 -41.40
C PRO A 1100 10.96 3.15 -41.49
N ASP A 1101 10.27 4.02 -42.24
CA ASP A 1101 10.65 5.43 -42.45
C ASP A 1101 10.49 6.28 -41.17
N GLY A 1102 9.61 5.86 -40.26
CA GLY A 1102 9.46 6.48 -38.94
C GLY A 1102 10.43 5.94 -37.88
N VAL A 1103 11.32 5.01 -38.25
CA VAL A 1103 12.21 4.29 -37.32
C VAL A 1103 13.68 4.41 -37.71
N PHE A 1104 14.01 4.34 -38.99
CA PHE A 1104 15.35 4.43 -39.53
C PHE A 1104 15.49 5.72 -40.37
N ASP A 1105 16.72 6.19 -40.58
CA ASP A 1105 16.96 7.23 -41.58
C ASP A 1105 16.93 6.63 -43.00
N ASP A 1106 16.75 7.46 -44.03
CA ASP A 1106 16.58 7.01 -45.41
C ASP A 1106 17.71 6.05 -45.86
N ALA A 1107 18.94 6.30 -45.42
CA ALA A 1107 20.09 5.45 -45.73
C ALA A 1107 20.00 4.07 -45.07
N ALA A 1108 19.64 3.99 -43.79
CA ALA A 1108 19.46 2.70 -43.11
C ALA A 1108 18.20 1.96 -43.58
N VAL A 1109 17.15 2.66 -44.03
CA VAL A 1109 15.98 2.04 -44.68
C VAL A 1109 16.39 1.35 -45.97
N GLU A 1110 17.16 2.01 -46.85
CA GLU A 1110 17.64 1.39 -48.10
C GLU A 1110 18.50 0.15 -47.84
N GLU A 1111 19.41 0.22 -46.87
CA GLU A 1111 20.23 -0.93 -46.46
C GLU A 1111 19.37 -2.08 -45.90
N LEU A 1112 18.36 -1.75 -45.09
CA LEU A 1112 17.44 -2.73 -44.53
C LEU A 1112 16.62 -3.43 -45.61
N ILE A 1113 16.11 -2.67 -46.57
CA ILE A 1113 15.38 -3.19 -47.74
C ILE A 1113 16.27 -4.15 -48.54
N ALA A 1114 17.54 -3.80 -48.75
CA ALA A 1114 18.50 -4.66 -49.43
C ALA A 1114 18.73 -6.00 -48.69
N VAL A 1115 18.74 -6.00 -47.35
CA VAL A 1115 18.81 -7.23 -46.54
C VAL A 1115 17.54 -8.06 -46.69
N ILE A 1116 16.36 -7.43 -46.69
CA ILE A 1116 15.06 -8.09 -46.87
C ILE A 1116 14.95 -8.77 -48.24
N HIS A 1117 15.40 -8.12 -49.32
CA HIS A 1117 15.31 -8.67 -50.68
C HIS A 1117 16.07 -9.99 -50.85
N ARG A 1118 17.13 -10.23 -50.08
CA ARG A 1118 17.90 -11.48 -50.12
C ARG A 1118 17.08 -12.71 -49.70
N PHE A 1119 15.92 -12.54 -49.07
CA PHE A 1119 15.06 -13.64 -48.62
C PHE A 1119 13.98 -14.05 -49.65
N ARG A 1120 13.82 -13.33 -50.78
CA ARG A 1120 12.84 -13.67 -51.83
C ARG A 1120 13.33 -14.78 -52.78
N PRO A 1121 12.45 -15.68 -53.27
CA PRO A 1121 12.81 -16.72 -54.24
C PRO A 1121 13.17 -16.14 -55.62
N ASP A 1122 14.05 -16.82 -56.36
CA ASP A 1122 14.63 -16.36 -57.63
C ASP A 1122 13.61 -16.08 -58.75
N SER A 1123 12.40 -16.65 -58.68
CA SER A 1123 11.33 -16.38 -59.64
C SER A 1123 10.81 -14.93 -59.58
N ASP A 1124 10.91 -14.26 -58.43
CA ASP A 1124 10.48 -12.86 -58.26
C ASP A 1124 11.61 -11.85 -58.55
N GLN A 1125 12.85 -12.30 -58.64
CA GLN A 1125 14.00 -11.42 -58.93
C GLN A 1125 14.09 -11.03 -60.42
N THR A 1126 13.29 -11.67 -61.29
CA THR A 1126 13.32 -11.44 -62.75
C THR A 1126 12.18 -10.57 -63.27
N ALA A 1127 11.28 -10.09 -62.41
CA ALA A 1127 10.24 -9.15 -62.78
C ALA A 1127 10.68 -7.67 -62.66
N ASN A 1128 11.81 -7.35 -63.33
CA ASN A 1128 12.32 -6.06 -63.85
C ASN A 1128 12.26 -4.74 -63.02
N PRO A 1129 13.17 -3.77 -63.32
CA PRO A 1129 13.78 -2.83 -62.37
C PRO A 1129 12.93 -1.65 -61.91
#